data_AF-A0A4Q4LBF2-F1
#
_entry.id   AF-A0A4Q4LBF2-F1
#
_cell.length_a   1.000
_cell.length_b   1.000
_cell.length_c   1.000
_cell.angle_alpha   90.00
_cell.angle_beta   90.00
_cell.angle_gamma   90.00
#
_symmetry.space_group_name_H-M   'P 1'
#
loop_
_entity.id
_entity.type
_entity.pdbx_description
1 polymer ?
#
loop_
_entity_poly.entity_id
_entity_poly.type
_entity_poly.pdbx_seq_one_letter_code
_entity_poly.pdbx_strand_id
1 'polypeptide(L)'
;MSTGLLEQRQQYRTGYEYGPFKGETDHDEDGKKEIDCSGLLYRMLKDAGYTIPYLTTSGLNADTTFFDVIPLAEVQPGDIALWINFHGHTGVIEDISGSPVRDRGNFFGSQSSSGPKSAKYGAGSGYWPMPEKFLRPKPQFRGAQPAPAPTPAPAPAPAGPAPLMSFEYPFRKADGKQFSDADEIYKALENESAGHYLLGSNKFWHGGIHISNASAPQCILNEPIRCMADGEVVAYRLNEDYLESTFGENEKKLKYSNSFCLVRHEYKSEPNPEDGPNKGKQNKLIFFSLYMHLLPYKRYPLSEEETPKPKVTMQVDDFKAYDSFPEASGWPSPGKLASGTKLEVLEEKAAGDITYAKGKILSGCVKNNAQKVRLSGSVVWFAYLKNSEPFKNSQQKRIWRADLIPERNKPKYWQGKVKGTAIKKLDLYQEPASPQNGQPAGPRKGTMQLNPGSVVEFESKDVLNLTVSGVTRRMAKCTKISGDLAGAGEVTTSFWAFVENEFVAWDVIPTSFDSVELTGTGIKAGDPIGYLGLTENLSGEDGSVSSKHQVHIEFFTAETHVTDFLKNSAGLKVGKQYLHLLAGTNLKRNAPATDLTPLKKAHAVDLNNARAIKEGAEDYYQVSIIEDGLPLAGLVNKKETEIITQHDWGKLGFVIVEEANATADGFLDPESMPQFFKELFLKMDTNDDKEVDPAELAVALKTADTRAKWAKLIARHPTEWKEGADAAKWSRLGLILEDTPKTLKHEKERITKYVFWEDLKDKAAMSTDLVWHFHPIEMLSNFMSRSEFIDVERFVAMYAEQHASFQADAPPFSAASKSNLRKIAENINKYLNKTKEVYTVYELSYMFATARHEAYQFMIAEYFSAAPEYGPVSYFDKYDPVLADTATRRQTAIGNGNTVQGDGFKYRGRGLVHLTWKKNYQKAKDYFGIDFVEHPDEAAGFENSVPIMIWGMKEGIFTGKKLGDYVNNSAKDYEGARKVINGSDQKALIASYAVKFEAILKATSIAPETK
;
A
#
# COMPACT_ATOMS: atom_id res chain seq x y z
N MET A 1 -17.91 16.24 -30.68
CA MET A 1 -18.25 14.95 -30.03
C MET A 1 -17.31 13.91 -30.60
N SER A 2 -16.65 13.09 -29.77
CA SER A 2 -15.77 12.02 -30.28
C SER A 2 -16.60 11.00 -31.06
N THR A 3 -16.11 10.59 -32.23
CA THR A 3 -16.73 9.51 -33.01
C THR A 3 -16.66 8.18 -32.26
N GLY A 4 -15.80 8.03 -31.23
CA GLY A 4 -15.60 6.79 -30.49
C GLY A 4 -14.70 5.77 -31.21
N LEU A 5 -14.29 6.08 -32.45
CA LEU A 5 -13.49 5.20 -33.31
C LEU A 5 -12.03 5.14 -32.85
N LEU A 6 -11.43 6.28 -32.49
CA LEU A 6 -10.02 6.34 -32.13
C LEU A 6 -9.73 5.57 -30.84
N GLU A 7 -10.70 5.52 -29.93
CA GLU A 7 -10.65 4.79 -28.67
C GLU A 7 -10.60 3.26 -28.90
N GLN A 8 -11.16 2.75 -30.00
CA GLN A 8 -11.14 1.31 -30.31
C GLN A 8 -9.77 0.82 -30.80
N ARG A 9 -8.87 1.71 -31.22
CA ARG A 9 -7.61 1.34 -31.90
C ARG A 9 -6.76 0.33 -31.13
N GLN A 10 -6.77 0.36 -29.79
CA GLN A 10 -5.97 -0.56 -28.97
C GLN A 10 -6.40 -2.02 -29.13
N GLN A 11 -7.69 -2.27 -29.37
CA GLN A 11 -8.23 -3.61 -29.57
C GLN A 11 -7.75 -4.25 -30.89
N TYR A 12 -7.31 -3.43 -31.84
CA TYR A 12 -6.94 -3.84 -33.19
C TYR A 12 -5.43 -3.81 -33.46
N ARG A 13 -4.60 -3.56 -32.43
CA ARG A 13 -3.13 -3.57 -32.55
C ARG A 13 -2.51 -4.96 -32.46
N THR A 14 -3.23 -5.95 -31.94
CA THR A 14 -2.77 -7.32 -31.73
C THR A 14 -3.88 -8.32 -32.08
N GLY A 15 -3.54 -9.51 -32.57
CA GLY A 15 -4.51 -10.57 -32.89
C GLY A 15 -5.21 -10.43 -34.25
N TYR A 16 -4.71 -9.54 -35.11
CA TYR A 16 -5.19 -9.35 -36.48
C TYR A 16 -4.04 -9.24 -37.46
N GLU A 17 -4.26 -9.70 -38.69
CA GLU A 17 -3.36 -9.46 -39.82
C GLU A 17 -4.09 -9.06 -41.09
N TYR A 18 -3.34 -8.63 -42.10
CA TYR A 18 -3.94 -8.18 -43.35
C TYR A 18 -4.39 -9.36 -44.19
N GLY A 19 -5.69 -9.42 -44.50
CA GLY A 19 -6.24 -10.32 -45.49
C GLY A 19 -7.63 -9.88 -45.96
N PRO A 20 -8.24 -10.59 -46.92
CA PRO A 20 -9.44 -10.15 -47.64
C PRO A 20 -10.74 -10.29 -46.83
N PHE A 21 -10.65 -10.61 -45.54
CA PHE A 21 -11.79 -10.96 -44.69
C PHE A 21 -12.13 -9.85 -43.70
N LYS A 22 -13.26 -9.99 -42.99
CA LYS A 22 -13.81 -8.95 -42.09
C LYS A 22 -13.28 -9.05 -40.65
N GLY A 23 -12.21 -9.81 -40.40
CA GLY A 23 -11.65 -10.07 -39.07
C GLY A 23 -12.56 -10.91 -38.15
N GLU A 24 -13.46 -11.72 -38.70
CA GLU A 24 -14.36 -12.59 -37.91
C GLU A 24 -13.65 -13.85 -37.41
N THR A 25 -12.90 -14.45 -38.32
CA THR A 25 -12.23 -15.73 -38.19
C THR A 25 -10.76 -15.59 -38.56
N ASP A 26 -9.97 -16.52 -38.05
CA ASP A 26 -8.59 -16.79 -38.40
C ASP A 26 -8.64 -17.94 -39.42
N HIS A 27 -8.43 -17.64 -40.71
CA HIS A 27 -8.62 -18.60 -41.81
C HIS A 27 -7.37 -19.42 -42.10
N ASP A 28 -6.18 -18.92 -41.75
CA ASP A 28 -4.90 -19.64 -41.91
C ASP A 28 -4.38 -20.28 -40.61
N GLU A 29 -5.14 -20.13 -39.52
CA GLU A 29 -4.90 -20.72 -38.19
C GLU A 29 -3.58 -20.26 -37.55
N ASP A 30 -3.09 -19.06 -37.91
CA ASP A 30 -1.84 -18.50 -37.41
C ASP A 30 -1.97 -17.79 -36.05
N GLY A 31 -3.19 -17.74 -35.50
CA GLY A 31 -3.53 -17.06 -34.26
C GLY A 31 -3.96 -15.60 -34.46
N LYS A 32 -4.08 -15.11 -35.70
CA LYS A 32 -4.53 -13.76 -36.04
C LYS A 32 -5.69 -13.79 -37.03
N LYS A 33 -6.70 -12.97 -36.77
CA LYS A 33 -7.85 -12.84 -37.67
C LYS A 33 -7.49 -11.98 -38.87
N GLU A 34 -7.81 -12.43 -40.08
CA GLU A 34 -7.53 -11.64 -41.28
C GLU A 34 -8.55 -10.52 -41.45
N ILE A 35 -8.06 -9.29 -41.59
CA ILE A 35 -8.89 -8.08 -41.65
C ILE A 35 -8.46 -7.12 -42.76
N ASP A 36 -9.41 -6.80 -43.65
CA ASP A 36 -9.27 -5.76 -44.67
C ASP A 36 -9.60 -4.36 -44.09
N CYS A 37 -9.44 -3.30 -44.89
CA CYS A 37 -9.46 -1.93 -44.34
C CYS A 37 -10.90 -1.50 -44.05
N SER A 38 -11.83 -1.87 -44.92
CA SER A 38 -13.27 -1.74 -44.69
C SER A 38 -13.76 -2.61 -43.53
N GLY A 39 -13.20 -3.82 -43.36
CA GLY A 39 -13.52 -4.73 -42.26
C GLY A 39 -13.08 -4.19 -40.92
N LEU A 40 -11.88 -3.63 -40.85
CA LEU A 40 -11.38 -2.92 -39.67
C LEU A 40 -12.32 -1.78 -39.28
N LEU A 41 -12.67 -0.92 -40.24
CA LEU A 41 -13.56 0.20 -39.98
C LEU A 41 -14.95 -0.25 -39.54
N TYR A 42 -15.52 -1.27 -40.20
CA TYR A 42 -16.82 -1.84 -39.82
C TYR A 42 -16.84 -2.32 -38.37
N ARG A 43 -15.77 -3.01 -37.93
CA ARG A 43 -15.69 -3.45 -36.54
C ARG A 43 -15.49 -2.31 -35.56
N MET A 44 -14.59 -1.37 -35.88
CA MET A 44 -14.37 -0.19 -35.03
C MET A 44 -15.67 0.63 -34.89
N LEU A 45 -16.49 0.73 -35.93
CA LEU A 45 -17.82 1.35 -35.86
C LEU A 45 -18.78 0.56 -34.98
N LYS A 46 -18.82 -0.77 -35.12
CA LYS A 46 -19.65 -1.65 -34.29
C LYS A 46 -19.28 -1.53 -32.80
N ASP A 47 -18.00 -1.57 -32.47
CA ASP A 47 -17.51 -1.47 -31.09
C ASP A 47 -17.67 -0.05 -30.52
N ALA A 48 -17.64 0.97 -31.39
CA ALA A 48 -17.98 2.34 -31.01
C ALA A 48 -19.50 2.59 -30.84
N GLY A 49 -20.33 1.56 -31.07
CA GLY A 49 -21.78 1.57 -30.86
C GLY A 49 -22.62 1.98 -32.07
N TYR A 50 -22.06 1.97 -33.28
CA TYR A 50 -22.80 2.29 -34.49
C TYR A 50 -23.49 1.06 -35.08
N THR A 51 -24.75 1.23 -35.48
CA THR A 51 -25.51 0.29 -36.30
C THR A 51 -25.40 0.70 -37.77
N ILE A 52 -24.18 0.64 -38.31
CA ILE A 52 -23.88 0.91 -39.72
C ILE A 52 -23.50 -0.41 -40.38
N PRO A 53 -24.14 -0.80 -41.50
CA PRO A 53 -23.80 -2.04 -42.20
C PRO A 53 -22.37 -1.98 -42.74
N TYR A 54 -21.77 -3.15 -42.97
CA TYR A 54 -20.47 -3.24 -43.64
C TYR A 54 -20.55 -2.58 -45.02
N LEU A 55 -19.65 -1.64 -45.28
CA LEU A 55 -19.45 -1.01 -46.58
C LEU A 55 -17.98 -1.18 -46.99
N THR A 56 -17.74 -1.56 -48.25
CA THR A 56 -16.39 -1.54 -48.83
C THR A 56 -15.91 -0.10 -48.96
N THR A 57 -14.61 0.14 -49.19
CA THR A 57 -14.11 1.51 -49.44
C THR A 57 -14.85 2.23 -50.57
N SER A 58 -15.21 1.51 -51.64
CA SER A 58 -16.05 2.07 -52.72
C SER A 58 -17.48 2.38 -52.25
N GLY A 59 -18.05 1.54 -51.37
CA GLY A 59 -19.35 1.78 -50.76
C GLY A 59 -19.35 3.01 -49.84
N LEU A 60 -18.29 3.18 -49.05
CA LEU A 60 -18.08 4.38 -48.21
C LEU A 60 -17.97 5.65 -49.06
N ASN A 61 -17.31 5.58 -50.21
CA ASN A 61 -17.21 6.74 -51.11
C ASN A 61 -18.60 7.17 -51.64
N ALA A 62 -19.46 6.21 -51.97
CA ALA A 62 -20.79 6.47 -52.51
C ALA A 62 -21.87 6.74 -51.44
N ASP A 63 -21.59 6.46 -50.17
CA ASP A 63 -22.60 6.58 -49.12
C ASP A 63 -22.92 8.05 -48.78
N THR A 64 -24.22 8.33 -48.75
CA THR A 64 -24.80 9.58 -48.23
C THR A 64 -25.75 9.31 -47.06
N THR A 65 -25.96 8.05 -46.70
CA THR A 65 -26.95 7.64 -45.72
C THR A 65 -26.37 7.70 -44.32
N PHE A 66 -25.25 7.01 -44.08
CA PHE A 66 -24.65 6.76 -42.78
C PHE A 66 -23.54 7.75 -42.40
N PHE A 67 -22.91 8.39 -43.37
CA PHE A 67 -21.79 9.32 -43.13
C PHE A 67 -22.04 10.72 -43.67
N ASP A 68 -21.49 11.71 -42.98
CA ASP A 68 -21.33 13.09 -43.45
C ASP A 68 -19.96 13.25 -44.12
N VAL A 69 -19.91 13.97 -45.24
CA VAL A 69 -18.65 14.33 -45.90
C VAL A 69 -18.08 15.57 -45.20
N ILE A 70 -16.85 15.46 -44.70
CA ILE A 70 -16.21 16.51 -43.92
C ILE A 70 -15.20 17.27 -44.79
N PRO A 71 -15.30 18.61 -44.90
CA PRO A 71 -14.30 19.39 -45.59
C PRO A 71 -12.96 19.35 -44.83
N LEU A 72 -11.83 19.41 -45.54
CA LEU A 72 -10.48 19.31 -44.94
C LEU A 72 -10.27 20.26 -43.75
N ALA A 73 -10.89 21.45 -43.76
CA ALA A 73 -10.80 22.43 -42.67
C ALA A 73 -11.48 22.00 -41.35
N GLU A 74 -12.39 21.01 -41.39
CA GLU A 74 -13.20 20.56 -40.25
C GLU A 74 -12.89 19.13 -39.78
N VAL A 75 -11.97 18.45 -40.46
CA VAL A 75 -11.52 17.10 -40.09
C VAL A 75 -10.95 17.11 -38.67
N GLN A 76 -11.26 16.11 -37.86
CA GLN A 76 -10.79 15.95 -36.48
C GLN A 76 -10.27 14.52 -36.28
N PRO A 77 -9.46 14.28 -35.23
CA PRO A 77 -9.15 12.92 -34.79
C PRO A 77 -10.44 12.09 -34.59
N GLY A 78 -10.44 10.86 -35.12
CA GLY A 78 -11.60 9.98 -35.15
C GLY A 78 -12.45 10.07 -36.41
N ASP A 79 -12.22 11.00 -37.32
CA ASP A 79 -12.82 10.98 -38.65
C ASP A 79 -12.19 9.91 -39.54
N ILE A 80 -12.91 9.51 -40.58
CA ILE A 80 -12.50 8.45 -41.51
C ILE A 80 -11.88 9.11 -42.75
N ALA A 81 -10.71 8.65 -43.16
CA ALA A 81 -10.03 9.05 -44.39
C ALA A 81 -10.20 7.97 -45.46
N LEU A 82 -10.54 8.40 -46.68
CA LEU A 82 -10.66 7.54 -47.86
C LEU A 82 -9.56 7.86 -48.87
N TRP A 83 -8.85 6.80 -49.29
CA TRP A 83 -7.90 6.76 -50.40
C TRP A 83 -8.52 5.97 -51.56
N ILE A 84 -9.38 6.61 -52.33
CA ILE A 84 -10.25 5.93 -53.30
C ILE A 84 -9.41 5.44 -54.49
N ASN A 85 -8.57 6.32 -55.04
CA ASN A 85 -7.75 6.02 -56.21
C ASN A 85 -6.39 5.44 -55.82
N PHE A 86 -6.03 5.51 -54.54
CA PHE A 86 -4.78 4.98 -54.00
C PHE A 86 -5.06 3.70 -53.18
N HIS A 87 -4.98 2.55 -53.86
CA HIS A 87 -5.21 1.20 -53.32
C HIS A 87 -6.62 0.92 -52.76
N GLY A 88 -7.59 1.82 -52.93
CA GLY A 88 -8.97 1.61 -52.45
C GLY A 88 -9.00 1.42 -50.93
N HIS A 89 -8.28 2.27 -50.19
CA HIS A 89 -8.04 2.10 -48.76
C HIS A 89 -8.87 3.07 -47.88
N THR A 90 -9.14 2.67 -46.64
CA THR A 90 -9.81 3.49 -45.64
C THR A 90 -9.13 3.36 -44.28
N GLY A 91 -9.12 4.44 -43.48
CA GLY A 91 -8.55 4.43 -42.13
C GLY A 91 -9.09 5.56 -41.25
N VAL A 92 -8.72 5.58 -39.97
CA VAL A 92 -9.21 6.55 -38.98
C VAL A 92 -8.12 7.56 -38.66
N ILE A 93 -8.41 8.86 -38.76
CA ILE A 93 -7.46 9.94 -38.45
C ILE A 93 -7.08 9.91 -36.96
N GLU A 94 -5.79 9.83 -36.67
CA GLU A 94 -5.25 9.91 -35.30
C GLU A 94 -4.87 11.35 -34.94
N ASP A 95 -4.26 12.07 -35.87
CA ASP A 95 -3.98 13.49 -35.76
C ASP A 95 -3.78 14.15 -37.13
N ILE A 96 -3.83 15.48 -37.12
CA ILE A 96 -3.47 16.33 -38.25
C ILE A 96 -2.32 17.20 -37.76
N SER A 97 -1.10 16.67 -37.83
CA SER A 97 0.11 17.27 -37.29
C SER A 97 0.67 18.37 -38.18
N GLY A 98 0.69 19.61 -37.68
CA GLY A 98 1.86 20.48 -37.83
C GLY A 98 1.92 21.50 -38.98
N SER A 99 0.80 21.89 -39.61
CA SER A 99 0.80 22.99 -40.60
C SER A 99 -0.52 23.78 -40.58
N PRO A 100 -0.50 25.14 -40.64
CA PRO A 100 -1.73 25.95 -40.71
C PRO A 100 -2.58 25.64 -41.96
N VAL A 101 -2.02 24.98 -42.98
CA VAL A 101 -2.71 24.56 -44.19
C VAL A 101 -3.22 23.10 -44.17
N ARG A 102 -3.04 22.35 -43.07
CA ARG A 102 -3.57 20.97 -42.86
C ARG A 102 -3.19 19.97 -43.98
N ASP A 103 -1.94 20.04 -44.44
CA ASP A 103 -1.42 19.29 -45.59
C ASP A 103 -0.81 17.91 -45.25
N ARG A 104 -0.86 17.48 -43.98
CA ARG A 104 -0.32 16.19 -43.48
C ARG A 104 -0.92 15.75 -42.14
N GLY A 105 -0.78 14.47 -41.79
CA GLY A 105 -1.23 13.93 -40.50
C GLY A 105 -0.87 12.45 -40.27
N ASN A 106 -1.45 11.85 -39.22
CA ASN A 106 -1.36 10.41 -38.93
C ASN A 106 -2.74 9.75 -38.97
N PHE A 107 -2.79 8.50 -39.41
CA PHE A 107 -4.00 7.68 -39.40
C PHE A 107 -3.72 6.25 -38.94
N PHE A 108 -4.73 5.62 -38.33
CA PHE A 108 -4.73 4.22 -37.93
C PHE A 108 -5.50 3.39 -38.95
N GLY A 109 -4.96 2.22 -39.29
CA GLY A 109 -5.54 1.32 -40.28
C GLY A 109 -4.64 1.08 -41.48
N SER A 110 -3.43 1.64 -41.51
CA SER A 110 -2.43 1.25 -42.51
C SER A 110 -2.19 -0.25 -42.41
N GLN A 111 -2.32 -0.94 -43.54
CA GLN A 111 -2.24 -2.40 -43.57
C GLN A 111 -0.80 -2.82 -43.79
N SER A 112 -0.27 -3.58 -42.83
CA SER A 112 1.03 -4.25 -42.93
C SER A 112 0.82 -5.76 -42.84
N SER A 113 1.85 -6.55 -43.16
CA SER A 113 1.80 -8.01 -43.00
C SER A 113 1.54 -8.46 -41.56
N SER A 114 1.65 -7.57 -40.57
CA SER A 114 1.33 -7.85 -39.17
C SER A 114 0.07 -7.10 -38.67
N GLY A 115 -0.83 -6.72 -39.59
CA GLY A 115 -2.13 -6.13 -39.26
C GLY A 115 -2.18 -4.59 -39.23
N PRO A 116 -3.28 -4.02 -38.71
CA PRO A 116 -3.55 -2.59 -38.66
C PRO A 116 -2.51 -1.79 -37.85
N LYS A 117 -1.92 -0.76 -38.47
CA LYS A 117 -0.94 0.11 -37.83
C LYS A 117 -1.21 1.59 -38.09
N SER A 118 -0.54 2.44 -37.30
CA SER A 118 -0.47 3.88 -37.50
C SER A 118 0.51 4.22 -38.65
N ALA A 119 0.14 5.14 -39.54
CA ALA A 119 1.01 5.67 -40.58
C ALA A 119 0.80 7.17 -40.83
N LYS A 120 1.82 7.82 -41.38
CA LYS A 120 1.77 9.22 -41.82
C LYS A 120 1.11 9.32 -43.20
N TYR A 121 0.37 10.40 -43.45
CA TYR A 121 -0.18 10.75 -44.77
C TYR A 121 0.06 12.23 -45.12
N GLY A 122 -0.02 12.55 -46.42
CA GLY A 122 0.16 13.91 -46.94
C GLY A 122 1.63 14.32 -47.09
N ALA A 123 1.90 15.62 -47.00
CA ALA A 123 3.22 16.19 -47.28
C ALA A 123 4.32 15.57 -46.39
N GLY A 124 5.28 14.89 -47.02
CA GLY A 124 6.41 14.26 -46.35
C GLY A 124 6.14 12.85 -45.78
N SER A 125 5.02 12.21 -46.12
CA SER A 125 4.72 10.84 -45.69
C SER A 125 5.55 9.77 -46.41
N GLY A 126 6.02 10.06 -47.64
CA GLY A 126 6.80 9.15 -48.49
C GLY A 126 6.00 8.03 -49.18
N TYR A 127 4.78 7.72 -48.71
CA TYR A 127 3.95 6.65 -49.28
C TYR A 127 2.46 7.02 -49.38
N TRP A 128 1.83 7.42 -48.27
CA TRP A 128 0.40 7.74 -48.26
C TRP A 128 0.14 9.19 -48.71
N PRO A 129 -0.51 9.44 -49.85
CA PRO A 129 -0.86 10.78 -50.29
C PRO A 129 -1.94 11.41 -49.39
N MET A 130 -2.34 12.65 -49.67
CA MET A 130 -3.51 13.24 -48.99
C MET A 130 -4.77 12.41 -49.32
N PRO A 131 -5.64 12.10 -48.33
CA PRO A 131 -6.93 11.47 -48.58
C PRO A 131 -7.78 12.32 -49.52
N GLU A 132 -8.49 11.69 -50.46
CA GLU A 132 -9.37 12.43 -51.37
C GLU A 132 -10.70 12.82 -50.71
N LYS A 133 -11.11 12.10 -49.65
CA LYS A 133 -12.38 12.34 -48.96
C LYS A 133 -12.29 12.00 -47.48
N PHE A 134 -12.95 12.79 -46.64
CA PHE A 134 -13.10 12.53 -45.21
C PHE A 134 -14.57 12.32 -44.86
N LEU A 135 -14.84 11.36 -44.00
CA LEU A 135 -16.18 10.99 -43.56
C LEU A 135 -16.29 11.03 -42.04
N ARG A 136 -17.46 11.41 -41.53
CA ARG A 136 -17.83 11.29 -40.12
C ARG A 136 -19.12 10.47 -40.01
N PRO A 137 -19.19 9.41 -39.19
CA PRO A 137 -20.42 8.66 -39.03
C PRO A 137 -21.49 9.56 -38.38
N LYS A 138 -22.69 9.57 -38.96
CA LYS A 138 -23.79 10.40 -38.46
C LYS A 138 -24.22 9.90 -37.07
N PRO A 139 -24.33 10.78 -36.06
CA PRO A 139 -24.64 10.39 -34.69
C PRO A 139 -25.94 9.58 -34.54
N GLN A 140 -26.92 9.80 -35.43
CA GLN A 140 -28.21 9.09 -35.42
C GLN A 140 -28.11 7.57 -35.66
N PHE A 141 -27.02 7.09 -36.26
CA PHE A 141 -26.76 5.65 -36.41
C PHE A 141 -25.93 5.07 -35.28
N ARG A 142 -25.50 5.91 -34.34
CA ARG A 142 -24.99 5.45 -33.06
C ARG A 142 -26.21 5.15 -32.20
N GLY A 143 -26.42 3.87 -31.87
CA GLY A 143 -27.61 3.47 -31.13
C GLY A 143 -27.75 4.31 -29.86
N ALA A 144 -28.96 4.82 -29.59
CA ALA A 144 -29.28 5.23 -28.24
C ALA A 144 -29.10 3.99 -27.36
N GLN A 145 -28.24 4.06 -26.34
CA GLN A 145 -28.47 3.17 -25.20
C GLN A 145 -29.92 3.39 -24.77
N PRO A 146 -30.73 2.34 -24.59
CA PRO A 146 -32.09 2.52 -24.12
C PRO A 146 -32.06 3.26 -22.78
N ALA A 147 -32.86 4.33 -22.66
CA ALA A 147 -33.40 4.70 -21.36
C ALA A 147 -34.35 3.57 -20.94
N PRO A 148 -34.23 2.98 -19.73
CA PRO A 148 -35.24 2.06 -19.24
C PRO A 148 -36.54 2.83 -18.98
N ALA A 149 -37.65 2.43 -19.59
CA ALA A 149 -38.98 2.65 -19.01
C ALA A 149 -39.06 1.86 -17.69
N PRO A 150 -39.83 2.31 -16.67
CA PRO A 150 -39.73 1.80 -15.30
C PRO A 150 -40.22 0.36 -15.23
N THR A 151 -39.28 -0.56 -15.35
CA THR A 151 -39.32 -1.89 -14.74
C THR A 151 -38.44 -1.76 -13.49
N PRO A 152 -38.80 -2.37 -12.34
CA PRO A 152 -38.09 -2.17 -11.08
C PRO A 152 -36.60 -2.28 -11.33
N ALA A 153 -35.85 -1.25 -10.94
CA ALA A 153 -34.45 -1.03 -11.31
C ALA A 153 -33.70 -2.35 -11.57
N PRO A 154 -33.21 -2.62 -12.80
CA PRO A 154 -32.24 -3.68 -13.02
C PRO A 154 -31.08 -3.37 -12.10
N ALA A 155 -30.83 -4.27 -11.15
CA ALA A 155 -29.80 -4.10 -10.14
C ALA A 155 -28.50 -3.71 -10.85
N PRO A 156 -27.77 -2.70 -10.35
CA PRO A 156 -26.46 -2.35 -10.88
C PRO A 156 -25.66 -3.65 -11.04
N ALA A 157 -25.01 -3.85 -12.21
CA ALA A 157 -23.95 -4.85 -12.31
C ALA A 157 -23.08 -4.65 -11.07
N PRO A 158 -22.92 -5.68 -10.21
CA PRO A 158 -22.38 -5.46 -8.88
C PRO A 158 -21.08 -4.71 -9.06
N ALA A 159 -21.01 -3.52 -8.47
CA ALA A 159 -19.73 -2.86 -8.28
C ALA A 159 -18.82 -3.97 -7.76
N GLY A 160 -17.69 -4.21 -8.44
CA GLY A 160 -16.64 -5.05 -7.85
C GLY A 160 -16.52 -4.61 -6.39
N PRO A 161 -16.43 -5.55 -5.43
CA PRO A 161 -16.61 -5.26 -4.02
C PRO A 161 -15.82 -4.00 -3.66
N ALA A 162 -16.48 -3.03 -3.03
CA ALA A 162 -15.84 -1.78 -2.63
C ALA A 162 -14.52 -2.13 -1.92
N PRO A 163 -13.40 -1.45 -2.24
CA PRO A 163 -12.12 -1.80 -1.64
C PRO A 163 -12.26 -1.74 -0.12
N LEU A 164 -11.82 -2.81 0.54
CA LEU A 164 -11.85 -2.88 1.99
C LEU A 164 -11.02 -1.76 2.59
N MET A 165 -11.47 -1.29 3.76
CA MET A 165 -10.73 -0.32 4.55
C MET A 165 -9.33 -0.85 4.83
N SER A 166 -8.32 -0.03 4.54
CA SER A 166 -6.93 -0.32 4.90
C SER A 166 -6.65 0.15 6.32
N PHE A 167 -5.71 -0.52 6.99
CA PHE A 167 -5.30 -0.25 8.37
C PHE A 167 -3.77 -0.24 8.44
N GLU A 168 -3.21 0.64 9.26
CA GLU A 168 -1.78 0.70 9.62
C GLU A 168 -1.63 1.11 11.09
N TYR A 169 -0.50 0.77 11.70
CA TYR A 169 -0.18 1.27 13.05
C TYR A 169 0.17 2.77 13.04
N PRO A 170 -0.09 3.50 14.15
CA PRO A 170 -0.05 4.97 14.18
C PRO A 170 1.35 5.59 14.08
N PHE A 171 2.42 4.80 14.12
CA PHE A 171 3.79 5.27 13.94
C PHE A 171 4.65 4.17 13.33
N ARG A 172 5.86 4.54 12.92
CA ARG A 172 6.83 3.65 12.26
C ARG A 172 8.10 3.53 13.08
N LYS A 173 8.90 2.51 12.76
CA LYS A 173 10.27 2.36 13.29
C LYS A 173 11.14 3.54 12.86
N ALA A 174 12.28 3.73 13.53
CA ALA A 174 13.21 4.81 13.25
C ALA A 174 13.80 4.80 11.82
N ASP A 175 13.77 3.65 11.13
CA ASP A 175 14.18 3.50 9.73
C ASP A 175 13.03 3.80 8.73
N GLY A 176 11.87 4.22 9.22
CA GLY A 176 10.69 4.53 8.42
C GLY A 176 9.88 3.31 7.97
N LYS A 177 10.22 2.08 8.43
CA LYS A 177 9.46 0.86 8.14
C LYS A 177 8.29 0.66 9.11
N GLN A 178 7.26 -0.07 8.66
CA GLN A 178 6.18 -0.52 9.53
C GLN A 178 6.67 -1.58 10.53
N PHE A 179 5.96 -1.66 11.66
CA PHE A 179 5.96 -2.79 12.57
C PHE A 179 5.35 -4.02 11.92
N SER A 180 5.88 -5.18 12.30
CA SER A 180 5.48 -6.47 11.76
C SER A 180 4.17 -6.97 12.38
N ASP A 181 3.95 -6.65 13.64
CA ASP A 181 2.84 -7.11 14.48
C ASP A 181 2.68 -6.18 15.70
N ALA A 182 1.66 -6.46 16.50
CA ALA A 182 1.34 -5.66 17.69
C ALA A 182 2.39 -5.80 18.80
N ASP A 183 3.07 -6.95 18.92
CA ASP A 183 4.03 -7.21 19.98
C ASP A 183 5.29 -6.34 19.83
N GLU A 184 5.75 -6.08 18.61
CA GLU A 184 6.83 -5.12 18.37
C GLU A 184 6.47 -3.70 18.83
N ILE A 185 5.20 -3.30 18.69
CA ILE A 185 4.72 -1.98 19.14
C ILE A 185 4.60 -1.95 20.64
N TYR A 186 4.00 -2.99 21.23
CA TYR A 186 3.92 -3.11 22.68
C TYR A 186 5.31 -3.02 23.30
N LYS A 187 6.31 -3.66 22.68
CA LYS A 187 7.70 -3.55 23.12
C LYS A 187 8.24 -2.11 23.11
N ALA A 188 7.87 -1.31 22.12
CA ALA A 188 8.21 0.11 22.10
C ALA A 188 7.47 0.89 23.18
N LEU A 189 6.18 0.58 23.40
CA LEU A 189 5.33 1.21 24.42
C LEU A 189 5.72 0.83 25.87
N GLU A 190 6.47 -0.26 26.09
CA GLU A 190 7.02 -0.61 27.42
C GLU A 190 7.96 0.47 28.00
N ASN A 191 8.44 1.41 27.16
CA ASN A 191 9.23 2.57 27.57
C ASN A 191 8.37 3.72 28.09
N GLU A 192 7.04 3.68 27.91
CA GLU A 192 6.15 4.67 28.49
C GLU A 192 5.98 4.42 29.99
N SER A 193 6.06 5.50 30.77
CA SER A 193 5.89 5.47 32.23
C SER A 193 4.47 5.79 32.69
N ALA A 194 3.60 6.25 31.80
CA ALA A 194 2.22 6.66 32.07
C ALA A 194 1.43 6.82 30.76
N GLY A 195 0.12 7.08 30.87
CA GLY A 195 -0.77 7.29 29.71
C GLY A 195 -1.16 5.97 29.05
N HIS A 196 -1.37 4.92 29.84
CA HIS A 196 -1.78 3.62 29.36
C HIS A 196 -3.31 3.56 29.25
N TYR A 197 -3.81 2.97 28.17
CA TYR A 197 -5.18 2.47 28.17
C TYR A 197 -5.27 1.41 29.26
N LEU A 198 -6.25 1.36 30.15
CA LEU A 198 -7.51 2.10 30.22
C LEU A 198 -7.55 3.01 31.47
N LEU A 199 -6.41 3.17 32.14
CA LEU A 199 -6.29 3.81 33.44
C LEU A 199 -5.20 4.87 33.46
N GLY A 200 -5.61 6.08 33.82
CA GLY A 200 -4.70 7.16 34.16
C GLY A 200 -4.15 6.99 35.58
N SER A 201 -3.11 7.77 35.90
CA SER A 201 -2.36 7.65 37.16
C SER A 201 -3.18 7.86 38.44
N ASN A 202 -4.36 8.48 38.34
CA ASN A 202 -5.24 8.77 39.46
C ASN A 202 -6.51 7.88 39.45
N LYS A 203 -6.42 6.68 38.87
CA LYS A 203 -7.56 5.77 38.63
C LYS A 203 -8.69 6.44 37.83
N PHE A 204 -8.34 7.37 36.96
CA PHE A 204 -9.29 8.01 36.06
C PHE A 204 -9.40 7.18 34.78
N TRP A 205 -10.60 7.07 34.21
CA TRP A 205 -10.78 6.44 32.89
C TRP A 205 -9.89 7.13 31.86
N HIS A 206 -9.08 6.36 31.14
CA HIS A 206 -8.18 6.88 30.12
C HIS A 206 -8.46 6.21 28.78
N GLY A 207 -9.12 6.95 27.87
CA GLY A 207 -9.74 6.43 26.66
C GLY A 207 -8.78 5.99 25.55
N GLY A 208 -7.47 6.17 25.76
CA GLY A 208 -6.45 6.01 24.73
C GLY A 208 -5.08 5.60 25.26
N ILE A 209 -4.06 5.78 24.41
CA ILE A 209 -2.66 5.54 24.75
C ILE A 209 -1.82 6.79 24.46
N HIS A 210 -0.73 6.96 25.20
CA HIS A 210 0.29 7.93 24.88
C HIS A 210 1.41 7.29 24.05
N ILE A 211 1.87 8.02 23.04
CA ILE A 211 3.12 7.72 22.32
C ILE A 211 4.02 8.93 22.53
N SER A 212 5.22 8.72 23.05
CA SER A 212 6.14 9.80 23.37
C SER A 212 7.52 9.62 22.77
N ASN A 213 8.40 10.57 23.03
CA ASN A 213 9.81 10.47 22.64
C ASN A 213 10.56 9.31 23.34
N ALA A 214 9.98 8.64 24.34
CA ALA A 214 10.53 7.43 24.94
C ALA A 214 10.27 6.17 24.07
N SER A 215 9.08 6.06 23.49
CA SER A 215 8.70 4.94 22.61
C SER A 215 8.98 5.19 21.12
N ALA A 216 8.86 6.45 20.69
CA ALA A 216 9.00 6.88 19.30
C ALA A 216 9.79 8.20 19.16
N PRO A 217 11.08 8.27 19.53
CA PRO A 217 11.89 9.49 19.41
C PRO A 217 11.96 10.05 17.98
N GLN A 218 11.91 9.17 16.98
CA GLN A 218 11.84 9.55 15.57
C GLN A 218 10.62 10.43 15.24
N CYS A 219 9.55 10.35 16.04
CA CYS A 219 8.32 11.12 15.84
C CYS A 219 8.36 12.57 16.32
N ILE A 220 9.50 13.02 16.83
CA ILE A 220 9.78 14.45 17.02
C ILE A 220 10.09 15.14 15.68
N LEU A 221 10.76 14.45 14.75
CA LEU A 221 11.39 15.08 13.60
C LEU A 221 11.30 14.27 12.30
N ASN A 222 11.68 13.00 12.33
CA ASN A 222 11.95 12.22 11.13
C ASN A 222 10.71 11.54 10.55
N GLU A 223 9.85 11.00 11.41
CA GLU A 223 8.67 10.23 11.01
C GLU A 223 7.40 10.82 11.63
N PRO A 224 6.35 11.12 10.87
CA PRO A 224 5.12 11.59 11.47
C PRO A 224 4.38 10.47 12.21
N ILE A 225 3.52 10.85 13.15
CA ILE A 225 2.34 10.07 13.54
C ILE A 225 1.44 9.95 12.31
N ARG A 226 0.85 8.77 12.11
CA ARG A 226 0.15 8.38 10.89
C ARG A 226 -1.29 7.97 11.16
N CYS A 227 -2.13 8.14 10.15
CA CYS A 227 -3.52 7.76 10.22
C CYS A 227 -3.65 6.23 10.28
N MET A 228 -4.42 5.74 11.25
CA MET A 228 -4.53 4.31 11.53
C MET A 228 -5.42 3.54 10.55
N ALA A 229 -6.36 4.22 9.87
CA ALA A 229 -7.29 3.59 8.94
C ALA A 229 -7.77 4.57 7.88
N ASP A 230 -8.21 4.06 6.73
CA ASP A 230 -8.87 4.91 5.72
C ASP A 230 -10.08 5.63 6.33
N GLY A 231 -10.24 6.91 6.01
CA GLY A 231 -11.32 7.70 6.61
C GLY A 231 -11.42 9.12 6.06
N GLU A 232 -12.10 9.96 6.82
CA GLU A 232 -12.30 11.37 6.56
C GLU A 232 -11.92 12.15 7.81
N VAL A 233 -11.00 13.10 7.71
CA VAL A 233 -10.77 14.07 8.78
C VAL A 233 -12.03 14.92 8.89
N VAL A 234 -12.69 14.88 10.05
CA VAL A 234 -13.98 15.55 10.27
C VAL A 234 -13.83 16.81 11.13
N ALA A 235 -12.82 16.84 12.00
CA ALA A 235 -12.48 18.02 12.79
C ALA A 235 -10.98 18.05 13.10
N TYR A 236 -10.42 19.23 13.25
CA TYR A 236 -9.06 19.40 13.78
C TYR A 236 -8.92 20.74 14.49
N ARG A 237 -7.94 20.86 15.38
CA ARG A 237 -7.48 22.14 15.94
C ARG A 237 -5.98 22.22 15.68
N LEU A 238 -5.50 23.35 15.16
CA LEU A 238 -4.08 23.58 14.93
C LEU A 238 -3.66 24.81 15.72
N ASN A 239 -2.71 24.66 16.65
CA ASN A 239 -2.14 25.82 17.33
C ASN A 239 -1.16 26.54 16.40
N GLU A 240 -1.13 27.87 16.48
CA GLU A 240 -0.13 28.65 15.76
C GLU A 240 1.27 28.37 16.34
N ASP A 241 1.38 28.39 17.66
CA ASP A 241 2.54 28.00 18.46
C ASP A 241 2.07 27.30 19.75
N TYR A 242 2.99 26.82 20.59
CA TYR A 242 2.64 26.26 21.88
C TYR A 242 1.82 27.22 22.74
N LEU A 243 0.76 26.70 23.36
CA LEU A 243 0.01 27.40 24.38
C LEU A 243 0.82 27.43 25.67
N GLU A 244 0.54 28.43 26.51
CA GLU A 244 1.18 28.59 27.80
C GLU A 244 0.14 28.57 28.93
N SER A 245 0.44 27.85 30.00
CA SER A 245 -0.30 27.87 31.26
C SER A 245 0.58 28.46 32.35
N THR A 246 -0.02 29.09 33.37
CA THR A 246 0.75 29.86 34.36
C THR A 246 0.90 29.08 35.67
N PHE A 247 2.13 28.97 36.17
CA PHE A 247 2.41 28.35 37.46
C PHE A 247 2.91 29.36 38.51
N GLY A 248 2.24 29.37 39.66
CA GLY A 248 2.58 30.20 40.83
C GLY A 248 2.38 31.71 40.61
N GLU A 249 2.71 32.50 41.64
CA GLU A 249 2.63 33.97 41.59
C GLU A 249 3.77 34.59 40.76
N ASN A 250 4.86 33.86 40.53
CA ASN A 250 6.04 34.30 39.77
C ASN A 250 5.90 34.07 38.25
N GLU A 251 4.68 33.85 37.74
CA GLU A 251 4.33 33.76 36.31
C GLU A 251 5.11 32.76 35.44
N LYS A 252 5.63 31.64 36.00
CA LYS A 252 6.33 30.65 35.17
C LYS A 252 5.37 30.08 34.12
N LYS A 253 5.72 30.22 32.83
CA LYS A 253 4.90 29.76 31.70
C LYS A 253 5.32 28.36 31.28
N LEU A 254 4.38 27.43 31.32
CA LEU A 254 4.57 26.03 30.92
C LEU A 254 3.89 25.78 29.58
N LYS A 255 4.66 25.25 28.63
CA LYS A 255 4.23 25.04 27.26
C LYS A 255 3.48 23.73 27.09
N TYR A 256 2.43 23.75 26.30
CA TYR A 256 1.69 22.56 25.91
C TYR A 256 1.01 22.76 24.54
N SER A 257 0.58 21.66 23.94
CA SER A 257 -0.26 21.69 22.73
C SER A 257 -1.63 21.09 23.02
N ASN A 258 -2.68 21.71 22.49
CA ASN A 258 -4.01 21.11 22.38
C ASN A 258 -4.42 20.93 20.90
N SER A 259 -3.44 20.96 19.99
CA SER A 259 -3.68 20.65 18.59
C SER A 259 -4.15 19.20 18.48
N PHE A 260 -5.18 18.97 17.67
CA PHE A 260 -5.72 17.64 17.45
C PHE A 260 -6.19 17.40 16.04
N CYS A 261 -6.30 16.12 15.69
CA CYS A 261 -6.97 15.65 14.49
C CYS A 261 -7.98 14.58 14.87
N LEU A 262 -9.22 14.69 14.39
CA LEU A 262 -10.29 13.72 14.57
C LEU A 262 -10.66 13.14 13.19
N VAL A 263 -10.48 11.84 13.05
CA VAL A 263 -10.78 11.11 11.81
C VAL A 263 -11.98 10.21 12.03
N ARG A 264 -12.97 10.29 11.16
CA ARG A 264 -14.13 9.39 11.11
C ARG A 264 -13.88 8.28 10.10
N HIS A 265 -14.22 7.07 10.49
CA HIS A 265 -14.04 5.86 9.70
C HIS A 265 -15.38 5.14 9.55
N GLU A 266 -15.68 4.69 8.32
CA GLU A 266 -16.87 3.88 8.03
C GLU A 266 -16.47 2.47 7.62
N TYR A 267 -16.33 1.57 8.60
CA TYR A 267 -15.93 0.19 8.32
C TYR A 267 -17.11 -0.66 7.85
N LYS A 268 -16.83 -1.47 6.83
CA LYS A 268 -17.66 -2.58 6.37
C LYS A 268 -16.75 -3.77 6.11
N SER A 269 -17.06 -4.92 6.70
CA SER A 269 -16.38 -6.17 6.39
C SER A 269 -16.63 -6.61 4.94
N GLU A 270 -15.99 -7.69 4.50
CA GLU A 270 -16.44 -8.37 3.29
C GLU A 270 -17.90 -8.81 3.41
N PRO A 271 -18.67 -8.83 2.30
CA PRO A 271 -20.00 -9.45 2.28
C PRO A 271 -19.88 -10.94 2.56
N ASN A 272 -20.78 -11.47 3.40
CA ASN A 272 -20.78 -12.90 3.71
C ASN A 272 -21.00 -13.74 2.43
N PRO A 273 -20.03 -14.59 2.06
CA PRO A 273 -20.12 -15.37 0.83
C PRO A 273 -20.97 -16.62 0.96
N GLU A 274 -21.29 -17.07 2.18
CA GLU A 274 -22.05 -18.29 2.41
C GLU A 274 -23.52 -18.13 2.01
N ASP A 275 -24.06 -19.16 1.35
CA ASP A 275 -25.49 -19.24 1.04
C ASP A 275 -26.33 -19.36 2.32
N GLY A 276 -27.49 -18.72 2.35
CA GLY A 276 -28.41 -18.73 3.49
C GLY A 276 -28.89 -17.34 3.92
N PRO A 277 -29.50 -17.21 5.11
CA PRO A 277 -30.11 -15.95 5.57
C PRO A 277 -29.11 -14.82 5.80
N ASN A 278 -27.81 -15.12 5.83
CA ASN A 278 -26.74 -14.15 6.03
C ASN A 278 -25.99 -13.79 4.75
N LYS A 279 -26.31 -14.39 3.60
CA LYS A 279 -25.65 -14.10 2.33
C LYS A 279 -25.64 -12.60 2.04
N GLY A 280 -24.45 -12.05 1.77
CA GLY A 280 -24.26 -10.64 1.46
C GLY A 280 -24.34 -9.68 2.66
N LYS A 281 -24.65 -10.15 3.88
CA LYS A 281 -24.57 -9.30 5.08
C LYS A 281 -23.11 -8.94 5.39
N GLN A 282 -22.92 -7.79 6.00
CA GLN A 282 -21.61 -7.26 6.39
C GLN A 282 -21.68 -6.79 7.85
N ASN A 283 -20.61 -7.02 8.61
CA ASN A 283 -20.41 -6.33 9.88
C ASN A 283 -20.01 -4.89 9.56
N LYS A 284 -20.59 -3.93 10.29
CA LYS A 284 -20.38 -2.50 10.07
C LYS A 284 -20.07 -1.82 11.39
N LEU A 285 -19.22 -0.81 11.34
CA LEU A 285 -18.90 0.02 12.49
C LEU A 285 -18.46 1.40 12.00
N ILE A 286 -19.09 2.45 12.52
CA ILE A 286 -18.60 3.82 12.42
C ILE A 286 -17.79 4.08 13.68
N PHE A 287 -16.54 4.46 13.52
CA PHE A 287 -15.66 4.77 14.65
C PHE A 287 -14.79 5.98 14.33
N PHE A 288 -14.12 6.49 15.35
CA PHE A 288 -13.28 7.66 15.28
C PHE A 288 -11.89 7.36 15.85
N SER A 289 -10.87 7.97 15.24
CA SER A 289 -9.55 8.07 15.84
C SER A 289 -9.23 9.53 16.15
N LEU A 290 -8.86 9.80 17.41
CA LEU A 290 -8.44 11.11 17.89
C LEU A 290 -6.94 11.09 18.11
N TYR A 291 -6.24 12.12 17.63
CA TYR A 291 -4.81 12.34 17.85
C TYR A 291 -4.65 13.71 18.49
N MET A 292 -4.38 13.75 19.79
CA MET A 292 -4.33 14.96 20.62
C MET A 292 -2.89 15.30 21.01
N HIS A 293 -2.59 16.58 21.25
CA HIS A 293 -1.25 17.12 21.56
C HIS A 293 -0.27 17.10 20.38
N LEU A 294 -0.76 17.32 19.16
CA LEU A 294 0.08 17.37 17.96
C LEU A 294 0.99 18.62 17.93
N LEU A 295 2.10 18.55 17.19
CA LEU A 295 3.03 19.67 17.01
C LEU A 295 2.35 20.93 16.42
N PRO A 296 2.54 22.14 17.00
CA PRO A 296 2.03 23.40 16.45
C PRO A 296 2.66 23.81 15.12
N TYR A 297 1.96 24.67 14.36
CA TYR A 297 2.35 25.05 13.00
C TYR A 297 3.75 25.70 12.90
N LYS A 298 4.06 26.69 13.75
CA LYS A 298 5.36 27.40 13.73
C LYS A 298 6.56 26.50 14.04
N ARG A 299 6.33 25.26 14.49
CA ARG A 299 7.37 24.29 14.82
C ARG A 299 7.62 23.25 13.71
N TYR A 300 6.90 23.32 12.58
CA TYR A 300 7.18 22.45 11.43
C TYR A 300 8.51 22.78 10.73
N PRO A 301 8.83 24.06 10.48
CA PRO A 301 10.19 24.44 10.09
C PRO A 301 11.17 24.04 11.19
N LEU A 302 12.34 23.51 10.81
CA LEU A 302 13.38 23.16 11.77
C LEU A 302 13.99 24.42 12.38
N SER A 303 14.21 24.43 13.69
CA SER A 303 15.05 25.46 14.31
C SER A 303 16.52 25.33 13.86
N GLU A 304 17.34 26.35 14.14
CA GLU A 304 18.78 26.28 13.84
C GLU A 304 19.46 25.09 14.56
N GLU A 305 19.03 24.79 15.79
CA GLU A 305 19.54 23.67 16.58
C GLU A 305 19.07 22.30 16.07
N GLU A 306 17.86 22.24 15.51
CA GLU A 306 17.30 21.02 14.90
C GLU A 306 17.85 20.77 13.49
N THR A 307 18.36 21.80 12.82
CA THR A 307 18.84 21.72 11.45
C THR A 307 20.13 20.91 11.39
N PRO A 308 20.12 19.69 10.81
CA PRO A 308 21.32 18.89 10.71
C PRO A 308 22.36 19.59 9.84
N LYS A 309 23.64 19.40 10.19
CA LYS A 309 24.75 19.89 9.38
C LYS A 309 24.58 19.44 7.92
N PRO A 310 24.82 20.32 6.93
CA PRO A 310 24.64 19.98 5.52
C PRO A 310 25.44 18.73 5.16
N LYS A 311 24.79 17.77 4.50
CA LYS A 311 25.46 16.59 3.95
C LYS A 311 25.47 16.70 2.44
N VAL A 312 26.59 16.34 1.82
CA VAL A 312 26.73 16.38 0.37
C VAL A 312 27.26 15.07 -0.19
N THR A 313 26.73 14.66 -1.33
CA THR A 313 27.14 13.45 -2.04
C THR A 313 27.84 13.82 -3.34
N MET A 314 29.09 13.40 -3.50
CA MET A 314 29.91 13.64 -4.69
C MET A 314 29.30 12.96 -5.91
N GLN A 315 29.22 13.69 -7.03
CA GLN A 315 28.66 13.21 -8.30
C GLN A 315 29.73 12.80 -9.31
N VAL A 316 30.99 13.15 -9.04
CA VAL A 316 32.12 12.98 -9.95
C VAL A 316 33.35 12.49 -9.18
N ASP A 317 34.24 11.80 -9.90
CA ASP A 317 35.40 11.09 -9.37
C ASP A 317 36.69 11.93 -9.47
N ASP A 318 36.62 13.13 -10.05
CA ASP A 318 37.77 13.90 -10.51
C ASP A 318 38.19 15.03 -9.56
N PHE A 319 37.58 15.13 -8.38
CA PHE A 319 37.66 16.33 -7.54
C PHE A 319 38.64 16.23 -6.36
N LYS A 320 39.55 17.20 -6.20
CA LYS A 320 40.61 17.15 -5.19
C LYS A 320 40.08 17.32 -3.75
N ALA A 321 40.59 16.49 -2.85
CA ALA A 321 40.51 16.68 -1.40
C ALA A 321 41.83 17.23 -0.86
N TYR A 322 41.81 17.84 0.32
CA TYR A 322 42.96 18.42 1.00
C TYR A 322 42.91 18.06 2.50
N ASP A 323 44.04 17.72 3.12
CA ASP A 323 44.07 17.40 4.56
C ASP A 323 44.00 18.66 5.44
N SER A 324 44.25 19.84 4.85
CA SER A 324 44.20 21.13 5.53
C SER A 324 43.63 22.18 4.58
N PHE A 325 43.23 23.32 5.14
CA PHE A 325 42.59 24.39 4.37
C PHE A 325 43.53 24.91 3.27
N PRO A 326 43.15 24.87 2.00
CA PRO A 326 44.02 25.29 0.90
C PRO A 326 44.00 26.82 0.73
N GLU A 327 44.99 27.49 1.32
CA GLU A 327 45.09 28.96 1.34
C GLU A 327 45.40 29.59 -0.02
N ALA A 328 45.94 28.83 -0.97
CA ALA A 328 46.30 29.29 -2.31
C ALA A 328 46.26 28.17 -3.36
N SER A 329 46.25 28.54 -4.65
CA SER A 329 46.34 27.61 -5.78
C SER A 329 47.61 26.76 -5.72
N GLY A 330 47.51 25.46 -6.01
CA GLY A 330 48.65 24.54 -6.05
C GLY A 330 48.95 23.80 -4.74
N TRP A 331 48.07 23.93 -3.73
CA TRP A 331 48.20 23.24 -2.45
C TRP A 331 48.28 21.70 -2.59
N PRO A 332 49.09 21.00 -1.76
CA PRO A 332 49.22 19.54 -1.82
C PRO A 332 47.89 18.84 -1.57
N SER A 333 47.55 17.88 -2.42
CA SER A 333 46.31 17.10 -2.33
C SER A 333 46.64 15.63 -2.12
N PRO A 334 46.11 14.96 -1.06
CA PRO A 334 46.29 13.53 -0.85
C PRO A 334 45.66 12.68 -1.95
N GLY A 335 44.68 13.21 -2.69
CA GLY A 335 43.96 12.50 -3.74
C GLY A 335 42.62 13.15 -4.09
N LYS A 336 41.81 12.43 -4.87
CA LYS A 336 40.49 12.87 -5.35
C LYS A 336 39.35 12.14 -4.65
N LEU A 337 38.26 12.83 -4.37
CA LEU A 337 37.03 12.23 -3.86
C LEU A 337 36.42 11.32 -4.93
N ALA A 338 36.07 10.09 -4.55
CA ALA A 338 35.37 9.17 -5.44
C ALA A 338 33.90 9.57 -5.58
N SER A 339 33.29 9.30 -6.73
CA SER A 339 31.85 9.47 -6.92
C SER A 339 31.06 8.62 -5.92
N GLY A 340 29.93 9.14 -5.44
CA GLY A 340 29.14 8.57 -4.36
C GLY A 340 29.69 8.80 -2.95
N THR A 341 30.87 9.44 -2.79
CA THR A 341 31.38 9.79 -1.45
C THR A 341 30.46 10.81 -0.79
N LYS A 342 29.98 10.49 0.41
CA LYS A 342 29.08 11.33 1.20
C LYS A 342 29.83 11.98 2.35
N LEU A 343 29.75 13.31 2.45
CA LEU A 343 30.42 14.10 3.48
C LEU A 343 29.43 14.93 4.29
N GLU A 344 29.64 15.01 5.59
CA GLU A 344 29.00 16.00 6.47
C GLU A 344 29.88 17.26 6.54
N VAL A 345 29.33 18.41 6.16
CA VAL A 345 30.01 19.71 6.19
C VAL A 345 30.10 20.19 7.62
N LEU A 346 31.31 20.33 8.13
CA LEU A 346 31.59 20.75 9.49
C LEU A 346 31.87 22.25 9.61
N GLU A 347 32.48 22.83 8.58
CA GLU A 347 33.01 24.20 8.56
C GLU A 347 33.15 24.64 7.10
N GLU A 348 32.97 25.93 6.82
CA GLU A 348 33.18 26.55 5.52
C GLU A 348 34.17 27.71 5.64
N LYS A 349 35.06 27.87 4.66
CA LYS A 349 36.04 28.95 4.64
C LYS A 349 36.33 29.39 3.21
N ALA A 350 36.28 30.70 2.97
CA ALA A 350 36.50 31.30 1.65
C ALA A 350 37.98 31.52 1.35
N ALA A 351 38.37 31.33 0.09
CA ALA A 351 39.66 31.68 -0.49
C ALA A 351 39.44 32.24 -1.91
N GLY A 352 39.39 33.56 -2.03
CA GLY A 352 39.08 34.24 -3.30
C GLY A 352 37.63 34.04 -3.73
N ASP A 353 37.42 33.58 -4.97
CA ASP A 353 36.10 33.28 -5.56
C ASP A 353 35.54 31.90 -5.17
N ILE A 354 36.29 31.12 -4.40
CA ILE A 354 35.96 29.73 -4.01
C ILE A 354 35.76 29.64 -2.50
N THR A 355 34.66 29.03 -2.07
CA THR A 355 34.46 28.58 -0.69
C THR A 355 34.83 27.11 -0.58
N TYR A 356 35.72 26.76 0.34
CA TYR A 356 36.04 25.38 0.68
C TYR A 356 35.23 24.93 1.90
N ALA A 357 34.77 23.69 1.89
CA ALA A 357 34.13 23.04 3.03
C ALA A 357 35.06 22.00 3.65
N LYS A 358 35.08 21.93 4.98
CA LYS A 358 35.68 20.85 5.75
C LYS A 358 34.64 19.75 5.96
N GLY A 359 34.77 18.64 5.25
CA GLY A 359 33.83 17.53 5.29
C GLY A 359 34.35 16.32 6.06
N LYS A 360 33.53 15.74 6.93
CA LYS A 360 33.75 14.39 7.47
C LYS A 360 33.15 13.35 6.54
N ILE A 361 33.96 12.41 6.07
CA ILE A 361 33.49 11.33 5.19
C ILE A 361 32.60 10.38 5.99
N LEU A 362 31.31 10.29 5.62
CA LEU A 362 30.35 9.36 6.21
C LEU A 362 30.41 8.00 5.50
N SER A 363 30.54 8.02 4.17
CA SER A 363 30.73 6.84 3.33
C SER A 363 31.48 7.20 2.04
N GLY A 364 32.14 6.24 1.40
CA GLY A 364 33.03 6.48 0.27
C GLY A 364 34.49 6.68 0.68
N CYS A 365 35.28 7.36 -0.16
CA CYS A 365 36.72 7.52 0.06
C CYS A 365 37.36 8.63 -0.78
N VAL A 366 38.58 9.04 -0.38
CA VAL A 366 39.52 9.75 -1.25
C VAL A 366 40.46 8.70 -1.87
N LYS A 367 40.69 8.80 -3.17
CA LYS A 367 41.59 7.94 -3.94
C LYS A 367 42.78 8.71 -4.48
N ASN A 368 43.97 8.14 -4.33
CA ASN A 368 45.13 8.53 -5.12
C ASN A 368 45.39 7.41 -6.13
N ASN A 369 45.16 7.67 -7.41
CA ASN A 369 45.06 6.65 -8.45
C ASN A 369 44.03 5.56 -8.04
N ALA A 370 44.42 4.28 -8.00
CA ALA A 370 43.55 3.18 -7.59
C ALA A 370 43.50 2.96 -6.07
N GLN A 371 44.38 3.58 -5.29
CA GLN A 371 44.51 3.34 -3.85
C GLN A 371 43.62 4.28 -3.04
N LYS A 372 42.90 3.72 -2.06
CA LYS A 372 42.11 4.50 -1.09
C LYS A 372 43.04 5.08 -0.04
N VAL A 373 43.07 6.40 0.09
CA VAL A 373 43.98 7.13 0.99
C VAL A 373 43.25 7.80 2.17
N ARG A 374 41.94 8.04 2.06
CA ARG A 374 41.07 8.45 3.18
C ARG A 374 39.78 7.66 3.12
N LEU A 375 39.30 7.21 4.28
CA LEU A 375 38.12 6.35 4.41
C LEU A 375 37.02 7.05 5.22
N SER A 376 35.89 6.37 5.42
CA SER A 376 34.85 6.83 6.35
C SER A 376 35.45 7.18 7.73
N GLY A 377 34.98 8.28 8.30
CA GLY A 377 35.50 8.90 9.52
C GLY A 377 36.58 9.96 9.29
N SER A 378 37.29 9.95 8.15
CA SER A 378 38.33 10.95 7.84
C SER A 378 37.73 12.33 7.58
N VAL A 379 38.48 13.38 7.89
CA VAL A 379 38.09 14.78 7.65
C VAL A 379 38.99 15.37 6.57
N VAL A 380 38.38 15.99 5.55
CA VAL A 380 39.10 16.62 4.42
C VAL A 380 38.45 17.93 4.02
N TRP A 381 39.24 18.85 3.50
CA TRP A 381 38.77 20.04 2.81
C TRP A 381 38.55 19.77 1.33
N PHE A 382 37.51 20.36 0.76
CA PHE A 382 37.21 20.28 -0.67
C PHE A 382 36.51 21.57 -1.11
N ALA A 383 36.67 21.97 -2.36
CA ALA A 383 35.99 23.15 -2.86
C ALA A 383 34.47 22.89 -2.93
N TYR A 384 33.70 23.83 -2.38
CA TYR A 384 32.29 23.67 -2.05
C TYR A 384 31.43 24.60 -2.90
N LEU A 385 31.69 25.91 -2.84
CA LEU A 385 30.98 26.92 -3.64
C LEU A 385 31.96 27.70 -4.51
N LYS A 386 31.47 28.25 -5.61
CA LYS A 386 32.17 29.26 -6.40
C LYS A 386 31.20 30.42 -6.69
N ASN A 387 31.55 31.64 -6.30
CA ASN A 387 30.65 32.81 -6.36
C ASN A 387 29.28 32.54 -5.71
N SER A 388 29.28 31.91 -4.53
CA SER A 388 28.08 31.50 -3.77
C SER A 388 27.15 30.49 -4.46
N GLU A 389 27.55 29.91 -5.59
CA GLU A 389 26.83 28.85 -6.28
C GLU A 389 27.52 27.49 -6.08
N PRO A 390 26.78 26.35 -6.14
CA PRO A 390 27.38 25.02 -6.07
C PRO A 390 28.50 24.88 -7.09
N PHE A 391 29.68 24.48 -6.60
CA PHE A 391 30.86 24.40 -7.43
C PHE A 391 30.65 23.46 -8.64
N LYS A 392 31.22 23.83 -9.78
CA LYS A 392 31.16 23.03 -11.02
C LYS A 392 32.57 22.68 -11.47
N ASN A 393 32.76 21.48 -12.00
CA ASN A 393 34.04 21.09 -12.58
C ASN A 393 34.27 21.77 -13.96
N SER A 394 35.40 21.48 -14.58
CA SER A 394 35.76 22.02 -15.91
C SER A 394 34.76 21.67 -17.02
N GLN A 395 33.92 20.64 -16.83
CA GLN A 395 32.85 20.24 -17.76
C GLN A 395 31.48 20.86 -17.42
N GLN A 396 31.44 21.87 -16.54
CA GLN A 396 30.21 22.53 -16.06
C GLN A 396 29.23 21.59 -15.33
N LYS A 397 29.69 20.41 -14.87
CA LYS A 397 28.88 19.50 -14.05
C LYS A 397 29.00 19.88 -12.57
N ARG A 398 27.88 19.86 -11.84
CA ARG A 398 27.89 20.02 -10.38
C ARG A 398 28.70 18.88 -9.76
N ILE A 399 29.66 19.22 -8.92
CA ILE A 399 30.58 18.23 -8.34
C ILE A 399 29.94 17.43 -7.20
N TRP A 400 28.93 18.01 -6.55
CA TRP A 400 28.21 17.42 -5.45
C TRP A 400 26.74 17.81 -5.49
N ARG A 401 25.92 17.01 -4.81
CA ARG A 401 24.52 17.31 -4.55
C ARG A 401 24.33 17.34 -3.04
N ALA A 402 23.71 18.40 -2.51
CA ALA A 402 23.31 18.42 -1.13
C ALA A 402 22.20 17.40 -0.91
N ASP A 403 22.33 16.62 0.15
CA ASP A 403 21.21 15.89 0.70
C ASP A 403 20.16 16.90 1.12
N LEU A 404 18.90 16.60 0.85
CA LEU A 404 17.81 17.43 1.36
C LEU A 404 17.85 17.37 2.88
N ILE A 405 17.79 18.54 3.52
CA ILE A 405 17.51 18.61 4.95
C ILE A 405 16.08 18.08 5.11
N PRO A 406 15.85 17.03 5.92
CA PRO A 406 14.52 16.49 6.11
C PRO A 406 13.63 17.56 6.74
N GLU A 407 12.64 18.05 6.01
CA GLU A 407 11.59 18.90 6.59
C GLU A 407 10.49 18.02 7.18
N ARG A 408 9.85 18.49 8.26
CA ARG A 408 8.66 17.82 8.81
C ARG A 408 7.55 17.86 7.76
N ASN A 409 6.99 16.70 7.45
CA ASN A 409 5.90 16.60 6.49
C ASN A 409 4.65 17.28 7.04
N LYS A 410 4.12 18.29 6.33
CA LYS A 410 2.87 18.93 6.73
C LYS A 410 1.67 18.00 6.43
N PRO A 411 0.73 17.85 7.37
CA PRO A 411 -0.50 17.13 7.13
C PRO A 411 -1.34 17.79 6.03
N LYS A 412 -1.92 16.99 5.14
CA LYS A 412 -2.68 17.48 3.97
C LYS A 412 -4.11 17.90 4.29
N TYR A 413 -4.57 17.68 5.52
CA TYR A 413 -5.93 18.00 5.94
C TYR A 413 -6.11 19.43 6.44
N TRP A 414 -5.00 20.16 6.66
CA TRP A 414 -5.08 21.56 7.06
C TRP A 414 -5.78 22.39 5.98
N GLN A 415 -6.65 23.28 6.44
CA GLN A 415 -7.33 24.24 5.61
C GLN A 415 -6.67 25.62 5.71
N GLY A 416 -6.72 26.36 4.61
CA GLY A 416 -6.24 27.73 4.56
C GLY A 416 -5.96 28.17 3.14
N LYS A 417 -5.17 29.24 3.03
CA LYS A 417 -4.75 29.78 1.75
C LYS A 417 -3.69 28.92 1.12
N VAL A 418 -3.84 28.72 -0.17
CA VAL A 418 -2.91 27.96 -0.99
C VAL A 418 -2.30 28.88 -2.01
N LYS A 419 -0.97 28.95 -2.04
CA LYS A 419 -0.22 29.60 -3.11
C LYS A 419 0.40 28.54 -4.00
N GLY A 420 -0.21 28.31 -5.15
CA GLY A 420 0.17 27.26 -6.09
C GLY A 420 0.90 27.76 -7.31
N THR A 421 1.88 26.99 -7.77
CA THR A 421 2.63 27.25 -9.01
C THR A 421 2.20 26.27 -10.09
N ALA A 422 1.76 26.77 -11.24
CA ALA A 422 1.36 25.95 -12.37
C ALA A 422 2.56 25.14 -12.92
N ILE A 423 2.44 23.82 -12.97
CA ILE A 423 3.44 22.91 -13.53
C ILE A 423 3.21 22.72 -15.04
N LYS A 424 1.94 22.72 -15.44
CA LYS A 424 1.47 22.62 -16.83
C LYS A 424 0.70 23.88 -17.19
N LYS A 425 0.36 24.03 -18.48
CA LYS A 425 -0.58 25.07 -18.90
C LYS A 425 -1.91 24.87 -18.16
N LEU A 426 -2.37 25.91 -17.48
CA LEU A 426 -3.54 25.83 -16.62
C LEU A 426 -4.75 26.44 -17.31
N ASP A 427 -5.74 25.60 -17.62
CA ASP A 427 -7.00 26.02 -18.22
C ASP A 427 -7.84 26.83 -17.26
N LEU A 428 -8.45 27.89 -17.79
CA LEU A 428 -9.31 28.80 -17.06
C LEU A 428 -10.78 28.42 -17.32
N TYR A 429 -11.57 28.30 -16.27
CA TYR A 429 -12.98 27.95 -16.30
C TYR A 429 -13.82 29.07 -15.67
N GLN A 430 -15.08 29.17 -16.10
CA GLN A 430 -16.09 29.97 -15.44
C GLN A 430 -16.56 29.29 -14.15
N GLU A 431 -17.32 30.02 -13.33
CA GLU A 431 -17.92 29.46 -12.12
C GLU A 431 -18.89 28.31 -12.47
N PRO A 432 -18.83 27.17 -11.77
CA PRO A 432 -19.81 26.10 -11.97
C PRO A 432 -21.20 26.61 -11.58
N ALA A 433 -22.22 26.13 -12.30
CA ALA A 433 -23.62 26.46 -11.99
C ALA A 433 -24.01 25.99 -10.58
N SER A 434 -23.37 24.92 -10.09
CA SER A 434 -23.58 24.33 -8.78
C SER A 434 -22.22 23.94 -8.18
N PRO A 435 -21.62 24.76 -7.30
CA PRO A 435 -20.31 24.49 -6.71
C PRO A 435 -20.40 23.43 -5.60
N GLN A 436 -20.63 22.17 -5.97
CA GLN A 436 -20.62 21.01 -5.05
C GLN A 436 -19.89 19.82 -5.67
N ASN A 437 -19.32 18.97 -4.81
CA ASN A 437 -18.66 17.73 -5.25
C ASN A 437 -19.59 16.87 -6.12
N GLY A 438 -19.05 16.33 -7.21
CA GLY A 438 -19.76 15.52 -8.20
C GLY A 438 -20.48 16.31 -9.30
N GLN A 439 -20.66 17.63 -9.15
CA GLN A 439 -21.35 18.47 -10.13
C GLN A 439 -20.46 18.83 -11.33
N PRO A 440 -21.02 19.18 -12.51
CA PRO A 440 -20.24 19.63 -13.65
C PRO A 440 -19.46 20.93 -13.38
N ALA A 441 -18.24 21.03 -13.91
CA ALA A 441 -17.49 22.27 -13.89
C ALA A 441 -18.13 23.36 -14.78
N GLY A 442 -17.83 24.62 -14.48
CA GLY A 442 -18.26 25.73 -15.34
C GLY A 442 -17.62 25.66 -16.74
N PRO A 443 -18.18 26.34 -17.76
CA PRO A 443 -17.62 26.34 -19.10
C PRO A 443 -16.17 26.85 -19.15
N ARG A 444 -15.31 26.23 -19.96
CA ARG A 444 -13.93 26.69 -20.20
C ARG A 444 -13.94 28.10 -20.84
N LYS A 445 -13.09 29.01 -20.35
CA LYS A 445 -12.94 30.38 -20.84
C LYS A 445 -12.11 30.43 -22.13
N GLY A 446 -12.67 29.93 -23.23
CA GLY A 446 -12.03 29.95 -24.55
C GLY A 446 -10.69 29.20 -24.58
N THR A 447 -9.71 29.76 -25.29
CA THR A 447 -8.34 29.20 -25.40
C THR A 447 -7.37 29.77 -24.36
N MET A 448 -7.85 30.55 -23.37
CA MET A 448 -6.99 31.20 -22.40
C MET A 448 -6.42 30.18 -21.41
N GLN A 449 -5.09 30.19 -21.24
CA GLN A 449 -4.38 29.32 -20.29
C GLN A 449 -3.28 30.11 -19.60
N LEU A 450 -3.03 29.85 -18.32
CA LEU A 450 -1.80 30.34 -17.66
C LEU A 450 -0.62 29.46 -18.04
N ASN A 451 0.54 30.07 -18.32
CA ASN A 451 1.77 29.33 -18.62
C ASN A 451 2.33 28.61 -17.37
N PRO A 452 3.09 27.51 -17.55
CA PRO A 452 3.88 26.92 -16.47
C PRO A 452 4.76 27.97 -15.76
N GLY A 453 4.88 27.88 -14.44
CA GLY A 453 5.54 28.86 -13.58
C GLY A 453 4.63 29.99 -13.09
N SER A 454 3.42 30.14 -13.62
CA SER A 454 2.43 31.11 -13.12
C SER A 454 1.99 30.76 -11.70
N VAL A 455 1.73 31.77 -10.87
CA VAL A 455 1.33 31.59 -9.48
C VAL A 455 -0.13 31.98 -9.31
N VAL A 456 -0.90 31.09 -8.68
CA VAL A 456 -2.31 31.27 -8.34
C VAL A 456 -2.52 31.11 -6.84
N GLU A 457 -3.51 31.81 -6.30
CA GLU A 457 -3.96 31.68 -4.91
C GLU A 457 -5.39 31.13 -4.88
N PHE A 458 -5.69 30.21 -3.98
CA PHE A 458 -7.05 29.70 -3.73
C PHE A 458 -7.20 29.25 -2.28
N GLU A 459 -8.44 29.09 -1.81
CA GLU A 459 -8.74 28.55 -0.49
C GLU A 459 -8.87 27.02 -0.57
N SER A 460 -8.11 26.26 0.23
CA SER A 460 -8.11 24.79 0.15
C SER A 460 -9.45 24.17 0.54
N LYS A 461 -10.24 24.84 1.40
CA LYS A 461 -11.59 24.42 1.79
C LYS A 461 -12.61 24.50 0.65
N ASP A 462 -12.35 25.32 -0.36
CA ASP A 462 -13.23 25.54 -1.52
C ASP A 462 -12.85 24.62 -2.70
N VAL A 463 -11.90 23.69 -2.50
CA VAL A 463 -11.52 22.70 -3.51
C VAL A 463 -12.64 21.67 -3.66
N LEU A 464 -13.15 21.55 -4.87
CA LEU A 464 -14.22 20.62 -5.21
C LEU A 464 -13.76 19.58 -6.24
N ASN A 465 -14.33 18.39 -6.16
CA ASN A 465 -14.24 17.37 -7.18
C ASN A 465 -15.37 17.59 -8.20
N LEU A 466 -15.09 18.27 -9.32
CA LEU A 466 -16.07 18.62 -10.35
C LEU A 466 -15.90 17.74 -11.60
N THR A 467 -16.99 17.47 -12.29
CA THR A 467 -16.98 16.67 -13.52
C THR A 467 -16.61 17.54 -14.72
N VAL A 468 -15.52 17.20 -15.41
CA VAL A 468 -15.06 17.86 -16.63
C VAL A 468 -14.98 16.81 -17.72
N SER A 469 -15.85 16.90 -18.74
CA SER A 469 -15.93 15.93 -19.84
C SER A 469 -16.06 14.47 -19.37
N GLY A 470 -16.87 14.22 -18.33
CA GLY A 470 -17.10 12.89 -17.78
C GLY A 470 -16.00 12.36 -16.83
N VAL A 471 -14.98 13.16 -16.54
CA VAL A 471 -13.91 12.82 -15.59
C VAL A 471 -13.98 13.75 -14.38
N THR A 472 -13.92 13.17 -13.18
CA THR A 472 -13.83 13.94 -11.94
C THR A 472 -12.46 14.58 -11.81
N ARG A 473 -12.42 15.90 -11.57
CA ARG A 473 -11.20 16.70 -11.41
C ARG A 473 -11.25 17.54 -10.15
N ARG A 474 -10.13 17.69 -9.44
CA ARG A 474 -10.03 18.68 -8.35
C ARG A 474 -9.86 20.09 -8.92
N MET A 475 -10.81 20.96 -8.59
CA MET A 475 -10.87 22.32 -9.06
C MET A 475 -11.10 23.29 -7.90
N ALA A 476 -10.61 24.51 -8.03
CA ALA A 476 -10.88 25.58 -7.07
C ALA A 476 -11.07 26.91 -7.80
N LYS A 477 -11.72 27.86 -7.10
CA LYS A 477 -11.74 29.27 -7.50
C LYS A 477 -10.39 29.89 -7.14
N CYS A 478 -9.64 30.26 -8.17
CA CYS A 478 -8.29 30.79 -8.10
C CYS A 478 -8.24 32.28 -8.42
N THR A 479 -7.29 32.98 -7.79
CA THR A 479 -6.86 34.34 -8.08
C THR A 479 -5.47 34.30 -8.69
N LYS A 480 -5.21 35.03 -9.77
CA LYS A 480 -3.87 35.12 -10.36
C LYS A 480 -2.98 36.02 -9.49
N ILE A 481 -1.80 35.52 -9.10
CA ILE A 481 -0.76 36.29 -8.40
C ILE A 481 0.32 36.76 -9.38
N SER A 482 0.82 35.86 -10.24
CA SER A 482 1.85 36.19 -11.24
C SER A 482 1.84 35.23 -12.44
N GLY A 483 2.57 35.57 -13.51
CA GLY A 483 2.73 34.75 -14.72
C GLY A 483 1.93 35.25 -15.92
N ASP A 484 2.25 34.72 -17.10
CA ASP A 484 1.69 35.20 -18.38
C ASP A 484 0.64 34.23 -18.96
N LEU A 485 -0.30 34.79 -19.72
CA LEU A 485 -1.27 34.03 -20.50
C LEU A 485 -0.61 33.46 -21.77
N ALA A 486 -0.97 32.22 -22.12
CA ALA A 486 -0.80 31.70 -23.46
C ALA A 486 -2.01 32.10 -24.32
N GLY A 487 -1.95 33.26 -24.98
CA GLY A 487 -2.98 33.74 -25.91
C GLY A 487 -3.34 35.22 -25.73
N ALA A 488 -4.24 35.73 -26.57
CA ALA A 488 -4.75 37.11 -26.48
C ALA A 488 -5.92 37.20 -25.47
N GLY A 489 -5.89 38.22 -24.60
CA GLY A 489 -6.93 38.49 -23.59
C GLY A 489 -6.34 38.92 -22.24
N GLU A 490 -7.19 39.35 -21.31
CA GLU A 490 -6.83 39.66 -19.92
C GLU A 490 -7.47 38.65 -18.95
N VAL A 491 -6.72 38.24 -17.94
CA VAL A 491 -7.23 37.35 -16.88
C VAL A 491 -8.08 38.16 -15.92
N THR A 492 -9.36 37.82 -15.77
CA THR A 492 -10.20 38.33 -14.68
C THR A 492 -9.57 38.00 -13.34
N THR A 493 -9.73 38.85 -12.32
CA THR A 493 -9.09 38.65 -11.01
C THR A 493 -9.34 37.27 -10.39
N SER A 494 -10.53 36.66 -10.61
CA SER A 494 -10.83 35.27 -10.22
C SER A 494 -11.32 34.39 -11.39
N PHE A 495 -11.01 33.09 -11.34
CA PHE A 495 -11.42 32.05 -12.31
C PHE A 495 -11.38 30.67 -11.65
N TRP A 496 -12.04 29.66 -12.22
CA TRP A 496 -11.88 28.28 -11.77
C TRP A 496 -10.76 27.57 -12.54
N ALA A 497 -9.97 26.74 -11.88
CA ALA A 497 -8.90 26.00 -12.51
C ALA A 497 -8.65 24.64 -11.83
N PHE A 498 -7.92 23.76 -12.51
CA PHE A 498 -7.47 22.50 -11.94
C PHE A 498 -6.41 22.75 -10.86
N VAL A 499 -6.55 22.10 -9.71
CA VAL A 499 -5.60 22.22 -8.60
C VAL A 499 -5.01 20.88 -8.20
N GLU A 500 -5.12 19.87 -9.06
CA GLU A 500 -4.44 18.60 -8.87
C GLU A 500 -2.92 18.81 -8.92
N ASN A 501 -2.16 18.04 -8.14
CA ASN A 501 -0.70 18.15 -8.05
C ASN A 501 0.02 17.93 -9.40
N GLU A 502 -0.68 17.36 -10.41
CA GLU A 502 -0.15 17.25 -11.77
C GLU A 502 -0.22 18.56 -12.59
N PHE A 503 -1.06 19.51 -12.17
CA PHE A 503 -1.26 20.82 -12.81
C PHE A 503 -0.70 21.96 -11.98
N VAL A 504 -0.81 21.91 -10.66
CA VAL A 504 -0.37 22.96 -9.74
C VAL A 504 0.42 22.34 -8.59
N ALA A 505 1.65 22.78 -8.39
CA ALA A 505 2.45 22.45 -7.20
C ALA A 505 2.08 23.45 -6.09
N TRP A 506 1.56 22.97 -4.97
CA TRP A 506 1.12 23.84 -3.89
C TRP A 506 1.22 23.20 -2.51
N ASP A 507 1.28 24.06 -1.50
CA ASP A 507 1.22 23.73 -0.08
C ASP A 507 0.20 24.65 0.61
N VAL A 508 -0.39 24.18 1.71
CA VAL A 508 -1.39 24.95 2.47
C VAL A 508 -0.68 25.83 3.48
N ILE A 509 -1.08 27.10 3.53
CA ILE A 509 -0.78 28.04 4.61
C ILE A 509 -2.05 28.15 5.46
N PRO A 510 -2.08 27.55 6.66
CA PRO A 510 -3.25 27.64 7.53
C PRO A 510 -3.56 29.10 7.87
N THR A 511 -4.84 29.45 7.86
CA THR A 511 -5.33 30.81 8.16
C THR A 511 -6.13 30.90 9.46
N SER A 512 -6.45 29.75 10.06
CA SER A 512 -7.16 29.64 11.32
C SER A 512 -6.33 28.82 12.29
N PHE A 513 -6.20 29.32 13.51
CA PHE A 513 -5.42 28.71 14.58
C PHE A 513 -6.21 28.75 15.88
N ASP A 514 -5.93 27.80 16.77
CA ASP A 514 -6.47 27.73 18.14
C ASP A 514 -8.00 27.55 18.25
N SER A 515 -8.68 27.36 17.13
CA SER A 515 -10.11 27.01 17.01
C SER A 515 -10.30 25.62 16.42
N VAL A 516 -11.49 25.04 16.67
CA VAL A 516 -11.91 23.79 16.02
C VAL A 516 -12.38 24.10 14.60
N GLU A 517 -11.73 23.48 13.63
CA GLU A 517 -12.07 23.56 12.22
C GLU A 517 -12.76 22.26 11.79
N LEU A 518 -13.94 22.39 11.18
CA LEU A 518 -14.69 21.26 10.62
C LEU A 518 -14.28 21.07 9.15
N THR A 519 -14.02 19.82 8.76
CA THR A 519 -13.61 19.49 7.39
C THR A 519 -14.20 18.16 6.93
N GLY A 520 -14.00 17.84 5.65
CA GLY A 520 -14.36 16.58 5.03
C GLY A 520 -13.22 16.01 4.20
N THR A 521 -11.99 16.16 4.70
CA THR A 521 -10.79 15.81 3.93
C THR A 521 -10.56 14.30 4.02
N GLY A 522 -10.71 13.60 2.89
CA GLY A 522 -10.35 12.18 2.82
C GLY A 522 -8.88 11.94 3.15
N ILE A 523 -8.62 10.91 3.95
CA ILE A 523 -7.29 10.51 4.44
C ILE A 523 -7.13 8.99 4.34
N LYS A 524 -5.93 8.52 4.01
CA LYS A 524 -5.62 7.09 3.89
C LYS A 524 -4.83 6.58 5.09
N ALA A 525 -4.98 5.30 5.38
CA ALA A 525 -4.10 4.62 6.33
C ALA A 525 -2.63 4.87 5.95
N GLY A 526 -1.80 5.20 6.93
CA GLY A 526 -0.39 5.55 6.73
C GLY A 526 -0.11 7.01 6.33
N ASP A 527 -1.12 7.82 5.98
CA ASP A 527 -0.93 9.24 5.70
C ASP A 527 -0.49 10.00 6.97
N PRO A 528 0.39 11.03 6.85
CA PRO A 528 0.81 11.85 7.98
C PRO A 528 -0.36 12.58 8.67
N ILE A 529 -0.46 12.40 9.98
CA ILE A 529 -1.37 13.15 10.88
C ILE A 529 -0.65 14.34 11.51
N GLY A 530 0.60 14.17 11.94
CA GLY A 530 1.38 15.22 12.58
C GLY A 530 2.61 14.68 13.28
N TYR A 531 3.21 15.46 14.17
CA TYR A 531 4.38 15.07 14.97
C TYR A 531 4.06 15.21 16.46
N LEU A 532 4.89 14.61 17.32
CA LEU A 532 4.74 14.72 18.78
C LEU A 532 4.83 16.19 19.21
N GLY A 533 3.81 16.70 19.89
CA GLY A 533 3.85 18.03 20.50
C GLY A 533 4.51 18.00 21.88
N LEU A 534 5.09 19.12 22.29
CA LEU A 534 5.61 19.31 23.64
C LEU A 534 4.47 19.50 24.66
N THR A 535 4.64 18.87 25.81
CA THR A 535 3.88 19.12 27.02
C THR A 535 4.85 19.24 28.20
N GLU A 536 4.79 20.36 28.90
CA GLU A 536 5.53 20.62 30.12
C GLU A 536 4.60 20.48 31.33
N ASN A 537 4.96 19.57 32.24
CA ASN A 537 4.23 19.33 33.48
C ASN A 537 5.11 19.72 34.67
N LEU A 538 4.47 20.03 35.80
CA LEU A 538 5.16 20.25 37.06
C LEU A 538 5.66 18.93 37.65
N SER A 539 6.89 18.93 38.16
CA SER A 539 7.43 17.82 38.95
C SER A 539 7.38 18.08 40.46
N GLY A 540 6.96 19.27 40.87
CA GLY A 540 6.80 19.66 42.28
C GLY A 540 6.25 21.10 42.46
N GLU A 541 5.76 21.41 43.66
CA GLU A 541 5.24 22.74 44.05
C GLU A 541 6.33 23.83 44.18
N ASP A 542 7.59 23.40 44.13
CA ASP A 542 8.78 24.26 44.04
C ASP A 542 8.96 24.89 42.65
N GLY A 543 8.15 24.48 41.66
CA GLY A 543 8.19 24.95 40.29
C GLY A 543 9.19 24.21 39.41
N SER A 544 9.68 23.05 39.83
CA SER A 544 10.39 22.11 38.97
C SER A 544 9.51 21.64 37.81
N VAL A 545 10.10 21.47 36.63
CA VAL A 545 9.37 21.16 35.38
C VAL A 545 9.97 19.94 34.72
N SER A 546 9.09 19.07 34.23
CA SER A 546 9.39 17.96 33.35
C SER A 546 8.79 18.23 31.97
N SER A 547 9.58 18.02 30.92
CA SER A 547 9.15 18.25 29.54
C SER A 547 9.09 16.91 28.81
N LYS A 548 7.98 16.64 28.11
CA LYS A 548 7.76 15.40 27.35
C LYS A 548 7.17 15.73 25.98
N HIS A 549 7.70 15.14 24.91
CA HIS A 549 7.05 15.21 23.60
C HIS A 549 6.14 14.00 23.47
N GLN A 550 4.84 14.20 23.26
CA GLN A 550 3.88 13.11 23.18
C GLN A 550 2.66 13.45 22.32
N VAL A 551 1.97 12.40 21.88
CA VAL A 551 0.62 12.44 21.33
C VAL A 551 -0.24 11.50 22.18
N HIS A 552 -1.49 11.88 22.43
CA HIS A 552 -2.50 10.99 22.99
C HIS A 552 -3.39 10.50 21.85
N ILE A 553 -3.59 9.18 21.75
CA ILE A 553 -4.36 8.56 20.67
C ILE A 553 -5.50 7.75 21.25
N GLU A 554 -6.73 8.05 20.81
CA GLU A 554 -7.92 7.27 21.13
C GLU A 554 -8.51 6.59 19.89
N PHE A 555 -9.22 5.49 20.15
CA PHE A 555 -10.09 4.83 19.20
C PHE A 555 -11.45 4.62 19.88
N PHE A 556 -12.50 5.25 19.37
CA PHE A 556 -13.82 5.18 20.01
C PHE A 556 -14.99 5.20 19.03
N THR A 557 -16.17 4.86 19.51
CA THR A 557 -17.43 4.97 18.76
C THR A 557 -18.58 5.40 19.67
N ALA A 558 -19.52 6.17 19.11
CA ALA A 558 -20.76 6.55 19.75
C ALA A 558 -21.94 5.65 19.30
N GLU A 559 -21.69 4.60 18.51
CA GLU A 559 -22.75 3.73 18.00
C GLU A 559 -23.40 2.88 19.11
N THR A 560 -24.71 2.66 19.00
CA THR A 560 -25.48 1.89 19.98
C THR A 560 -25.42 0.38 19.76
N HIS A 561 -25.06 -0.06 18.56
CA HIS A 561 -25.08 -1.47 18.15
C HIS A 561 -23.69 -2.13 18.13
N VAL A 562 -22.75 -1.62 18.93
CA VAL A 562 -21.40 -2.20 19.09
C VAL A 562 -21.46 -3.68 19.47
N THR A 563 -22.42 -4.06 20.31
CA THR A 563 -22.60 -5.47 20.72
C THR A 563 -22.92 -6.39 19.54
N ASP A 564 -23.65 -5.93 18.52
CA ASP A 564 -23.94 -6.71 17.32
C ASP A 564 -22.70 -6.87 16.44
N PHE A 565 -21.87 -5.83 16.37
CA PHE A 565 -20.57 -5.88 15.69
C PHE A 565 -19.65 -6.92 16.32
N LEU A 566 -19.54 -6.92 17.66
CA LEU A 566 -18.68 -7.86 18.40
C LEU A 566 -19.15 -9.32 18.33
N LYS A 567 -20.44 -9.53 18.11
CA LYS A 567 -21.07 -10.86 17.99
C LYS A 567 -21.00 -11.45 16.58
N ASN A 568 -20.40 -10.74 15.62
CA ASN A 568 -20.39 -11.17 14.21
C ASN A 568 -21.81 -11.41 13.68
N SER A 569 -22.74 -10.47 13.85
CA SER A 569 -24.14 -10.64 13.43
C SER A 569 -24.30 -10.91 11.92
N ALA A 570 -23.31 -10.57 11.09
CA ALA A 570 -23.28 -10.98 9.68
C ALA A 570 -22.93 -12.46 9.46
N GLY A 571 -22.46 -13.18 10.49
CA GLY A 571 -22.13 -14.61 10.45
C GLY A 571 -20.95 -14.93 9.55
N LEU A 572 -19.96 -14.04 9.46
CA LEU A 572 -18.79 -14.23 8.60
C LEU A 572 -17.94 -15.39 9.09
N LYS A 573 -17.68 -16.35 8.20
CA LYS A 573 -16.76 -17.47 8.43
C LYS A 573 -15.44 -17.38 7.65
N VAL A 574 -15.28 -16.27 6.93
CA VAL A 574 -14.08 -15.91 6.16
C VAL A 574 -13.15 -15.01 6.98
N GLY A 575 -11.91 -14.85 6.52
CA GLY A 575 -10.84 -14.19 7.24
C GLY A 575 -9.95 -15.18 8.00
N LYS A 576 -9.11 -14.65 8.90
CA LYS A 576 -8.30 -15.40 9.86
C LYS A 576 -9.19 -16.23 10.76
N GLN A 577 -8.84 -17.51 10.88
CA GLN A 577 -9.61 -18.51 11.59
C GLN A 577 -8.89 -18.94 12.87
N TYR A 578 -9.67 -19.27 13.90
CA TYR A 578 -9.18 -19.71 15.19
C TYR A 578 -9.98 -20.94 15.64
N LEU A 579 -9.31 -21.83 16.37
CA LEU A 579 -9.96 -22.85 17.18
C LEU A 579 -10.44 -22.21 18.47
N HIS A 580 -11.75 -22.27 18.72
CA HIS A 580 -12.34 -21.82 19.96
C HIS A 580 -12.43 -23.00 20.93
N LEU A 581 -11.57 -22.98 21.94
CA LEU A 581 -11.52 -23.97 23.01
C LEU A 581 -12.31 -23.41 24.19
N LEU A 582 -13.41 -24.07 24.56
CA LEU A 582 -14.22 -23.65 25.71
C LEU A 582 -13.52 -24.01 27.03
N ALA A 583 -13.83 -23.29 28.10
CA ALA A 583 -13.47 -23.74 29.45
C ALA A 583 -14.04 -25.15 29.69
N GLY A 584 -13.24 -26.03 30.29
CA GLY A 584 -13.56 -27.45 30.49
C GLY A 584 -13.21 -28.36 29.31
N THR A 585 -12.79 -27.83 28.14
CA THR A 585 -12.29 -28.65 27.03
C THR A 585 -11.11 -29.50 27.50
N ASN A 586 -11.14 -30.81 27.23
CA ASN A 586 -10.05 -31.71 27.63
C ASN A 586 -8.95 -31.73 26.58
N LEU A 587 -7.74 -31.30 26.95
CA LEU A 587 -6.55 -31.53 26.16
C LEU A 587 -6.00 -32.93 26.47
N LYS A 588 -5.96 -33.80 25.46
CA LYS A 588 -5.25 -35.07 25.54
C LYS A 588 -3.75 -34.82 25.43
N ARG A 589 -2.96 -35.23 26.43
CA ARG A 589 -1.50 -35.08 26.37
C ARG A 589 -0.90 -35.86 25.19
N ASN A 590 0.20 -35.35 24.64
CA ASN A 590 0.94 -36.05 23.60
C ASN A 590 1.52 -37.35 24.17
N ALA A 591 1.51 -38.42 23.37
CA ALA A 591 2.01 -39.73 23.76
C ALA A 591 3.43 -39.65 24.36
N PRO A 592 3.75 -40.44 25.42
CA PRO A 592 3.02 -41.62 25.90
C PRO A 592 1.99 -41.35 27.01
N ALA A 593 1.78 -40.10 27.42
CA ALA A 593 0.81 -39.76 28.46
C ALA A 593 -0.63 -39.85 27.91
N THR A 594 -1.55 -40.45 28.67
CA THR A 594 -2.98 -40.57 28.30
C THR A 594 -3.88 -39.65 29.13
N ASP A 595 -3.30 -38.85 30.02
CA ASP A 595 -4.04 -37.96 30.90
C ASP A 595 -4.72 -36.85 30.11
N LEU A 596 -5.96 -36.55 30.51
CA LEU A 596 -6.73 -35.42 30.03
C LEU A 596 -6.50 -34.24 30.98
N THR A 597 -6.22 -33.07 30.43
CA THR A 597 -6.12 -31.82 31.19
C THR A 597 -7.28 -30.90 30.78
N PRO A 598 -8.29 -30.67 31.65
CA PRO A 598 -9.35 -29.73 31.34
C PRO A 598 -8.83 -28.29 31.39
N LEU A 599 -9.22 -27.48 30.41
CA LEU A 599 -8.92 -26.05 30.41
C LEU A 599 -9.71 -25.33 31.50
N LYS A 600 -9.09 -24.37 32.20
CA LYS A 600 -9.81 -23.54 33.18
C LYS A 600 -10.57 -22.40 32.53
N LYS A 601 -10.10 -21.91 31.39
CA LYS A 601 -10.65 -20.74 30.68
C LYS A 601 -10.86 -21.07 29.21
N ALA A 602 -11.66 -20.24 28.54
CA ALA A 602 -11.78 -20.32 27.10
C ALA A 602 -10.52 -19.73 26.43
N HIS A 603 -10.11 -20.31 25.30
CA HIS A 603 -8.96 -19.87 24.51
C HIS A 603 -9.31 -19.83 23.03
N ALA A 604 -8.75 -18.87 22.31
CA ALA A 604 -8.76 -18.82 20.86
C ALA A 604 -7.35 -19.11 20.34
N VAL A 605 -7.17 -20.25 19.68
CA VAL A 605 -5.88 -20.66 19.11
C VAL A 605 -5.91 -20.39 17.62
N ASP A 606 -4.94 -19.64 17.12
CA ASP A 606 -4.80 -19.41 15.68
C ASP A 606 -4.79 -20.76 14.95
N LEU A 607 -5.75 -20.99 14.04
CA LEU A 607 -5.91 -22.28 13.35
C LEU A 607 -4.65 -22.63 12.57
N ASN A 608 -3.98 -21.60 12.07
CA ASN A 608 -2.74 -21.67 11.33
C ASN A 608 -1.56 -22.19 12.19
N ASN A 609 -1.63 -22.03 13.51
CA ASN A 609 -0.69 -22.60 14.48
C ASN A 609 -1.12 -23.98 14.99
N ALA A 610 -2.30 -24.48 14.58
CA ALA A 610 -2.87 -25.73 15.06
C ALA A 610 -2.71 -26.85 14.02
N ARG A 611 -1.77 -27.77 14.27
CA ARG A 611 -1.49 -28.87 13.34
C ARG A 611 -2.62 -29.90 13.36
N ALA A 612 -3.20 -30.19 12.20
CA ALA A 612 -4.11 -31.32 12.03
C ALA A 612 -3.36 -32.66 12.08
N ILE A 613 -3.82 -33.58 12.93
CA ILE A 613 -3.29 -34.95 13.03
C ILE A 613 -4.41 -35.99 13.05
N LYS A 614 -4.10 -37.22 12.65
CA LYS A 614 -4.98 -38.39 12.76
C LYS A 614 -4.46 -39.35 13.81
N GLU A 615 -5.32 -39.76 14.73
CA GLU A 615 -5.06 -40.85 15.67
C GLU A 615 -6.19 -41.88 15.58
N GLY A 616 -5.88 -43.05 15.00
CA GLY A 616 -6.89 -44.07 14.71
C GLY A 616 -7.90 -43.58 13.66
N ALA A 617 -9.18 -43.57 14.01
CA ALA A 617 -10.27 -43.13 13.14
C ALA A 617 -10.70 -41.67 13.38
N GLU A 618 -10.11 -40.99 14.36
CA GLU A 618 -10.49 -39.63 14.76
C GLU A 618 -9.44 -38.60 14.32
N ASP A 619 -9.92 -37.40 13.99
CA ASP A 619 -9.08 -36.26 13.63
C ASP A 619 -8.92 -35.33 14.84
N TYR A 620 -7.70 -34.86 15.08
CA TYR A 620 -7.37 -33.92 16.15
C TYR A 620 -6.65 -32.68 15.62
N TYR A 621 -6.70 -31.60 16.39
CA TYR A 621 -5.75 -30.50 16.30
C TYR A 621 -4.77 -30.59 17.46
N GLN A 622 -3.48 -30.49 17.16
CA GLN A 622 -2.45 -30.26 18.15
C GLN A 622 -2.37 -28.76 18.44
N VAL A 623 -2.53 -28.38 19.71
CA VAL A 623 -2.56 -26.99 20.16
C VAL A 623 -1.55 -26.75 21.27
N SER A 624 -1.06 -25.51 21.36
CA SER A 624 -0.24 -25.01 22.45
C SER A 624 -0.84 -23.69 22.92
N ILE A 625 -1.13 -23.58 24.21
CA ILE A 625 -1.74 -22.41 24.84
C ILE A 625 -0.99 -22.03 26.11
N ILE A 626 -1.22 -20.83 26.61
CA ILE A 626 -0.72 -20.39 27.91
C ILE A 626 -1.93 -20.18 28.82
N GLU A 627 -1.97 -20.88 29.95
CA GLU A 627 -3.01 -20.72 30.95
C GLU A 627 -2.38 -20.47 32.32
N ASP A 628 -2.77 -19.37 32.97
CA ASP A 628 -2.20 -18.90 34.24
C ASP A 628 -0.65 -18.84 34.24
N GLY A 629 -0.08 -18.39 33.10
CA GLY A 629 1.37 -18.27 32.92
C GLY A 629 2.11 -19.57 32.61
N LEU A 630 1.40 -20.71 32.54
CA LEU A 630 1.99 -22.02 32.25
C LEU A 630 1.64 -22.48 30.83
N PRO A 631 2.62 -22.96 30.05
CA PRO A 631 2.34 -23.52 28.73
C PRO A 631 1.65 -24.89 28.88
N LEU A 632 0.53 -25.06 28.17
CA LEU A 632 -0.19 -26.32 28.03
C LEU A 632 -0.22 -26.72 26.56
N ALA A 633 0.20 -27.94 26.26
CA ALA A 633 0.15 -28.49 24.91
C ALA A 633 -0.58 -29.84 24.91
N GLY A 634 -1.38 -30.07 23.89
CA GLY A 634 -2.14 -31.32 23.77
C GLY A 634 -2.99 -31.37 22.50
N LEU A 635 -3.82 -32.40 22.42
CA LEU A 635 -4.69 -32.69 21.30
C LEU A 635 -6.14 -32.37 21.66
N VAL A 636 -6.85 -31.73 20.75
CA VAL A 636 -8.29 -31.48 20.83
C VAL A 636 -9.00 -32.11 19.63
N ASN A 637 -10.13 -32.77 19.86
CA ASN A 637 -10.88 -33.44 18.80
C ASN A 637 -11.49 -32.41 17.84
N LYS A 638 -11.31 -32.59 16.53
CA LYS A 638 -11.84 -31.67 15.52
C LYS A 638 -13.36 -31.54 15.54
N LYS A 639 -14.09 -32.62 15.84
CA LYS A 639 -15.57 -32.63 15.89
C LYS A 639 -16.12 -31.85 17.08
N GLU A 640 -15.32 -31.72 18.13
CA GLU A 640 -15.70 -31.05 19.39
C GLU A 640 -15.22 -29.58 19.44
N THR A 641 -14.48 -29.13 18.42
CA THR A 641 -13.88 -27.79 18.39
C THR A 641 -14.58 -26.90 17.38
N GLU A 642 -15.08 -25.75 17.84
CA GLU A 642 -15.65 -24.74 16.96
C GLU A 642 -14.53 -23.95 16.26
N ILE A 643 -14.66 -23.72 14.96
CA ILE A 643 -13.83 -22.76 14.22
C ILE A 643 -14.56 -21.42 14.22
N ILE A 644 -13.88 -20.39 14.70
CA ILE A 644 -14.33 -19.00 14.72
C ILE A 644 -13.42 -18.15 13.83
N THR A 645 -13.75 -16.88 13.65
CA THR A 645 -12.98 -15.93 12.83
C THR A 645 -12.54 -14.71 13.62
N GLN A 646 -11.69 -13.87 13.02
CA GLN A 646 -11.36 -12.53 13.55
C GLN A 646 -12.59 -11.64 13.81
N HIS A 647 -13.75 -11.96 13.21
CA HIS A 647 -14.98 -11.22 13.40
C HIS A 647 -15.73 -11.60 14.67
N ASP A 648 -15.41 -12.74 15.30
CA ASP A 648 -16.05 -13.22 16.52
C ASP A 648 -15.37 -12.64 17.78
N TRP A 649 -15.32 -11.30 17.87
CA TRP A 649 -14.57 -10.54 18.88
C TRP A 649 -14.79 -11.06 20.31
N GLY A 650 -16.04 -11.29 20.70
CA GLY A 650 -16.34 -11.82 22.04
C GLY A 650 -15.69 -13.18 22.31
N LYS A 651 -15.65 -14.07 21.32
CA LYS A 651 -15.01 -15.39 21.42
C LYS A 651 -13.47 -15.31 21.36
N LEU A 652 -12.93 -14.21 20.85
CA LEU A 652 -11.49 -13.89 20.90
C LEU A 652 -11.05 -13.25 22.22
N GLY A 653 -11.98 -13.08 23.16
CA GLY A 653 -11.73 -12.56 24.50
C GLY A 653 -11.94 -11.05 24.65
N PHE A 654 -12.57 -10.38 23.67
CA PHE A 654 -12.98 -8.98 23.86
C PHE A 654 -14.17 -8.90 24.82
N VAL A 655 -14.05 -8.06 25.84
CA VAL A 655 -15.02 -7.96 26.94
C VAL A 655 -15.44 -6.52 27.12
N ILE A 656 -16.75 -6.30 27.24
CA ILE A 656 -17.31 -4.98 27.55
C ILE A 656 -17.22 -4.70 29.05
N VAL A 657 -16.84 -3.46 29.36
CA VAL A 657 -16.83 -2.88 30.71
C VAL A 657 -17.63 -1.60 30.63
N GLU A 658 -18.73 -1.49 31.40
CA GLU A 658 -19.56 -0.29 31.39
C GLU A 658 -19.47 0.45 32.72
N GLU A 659 -19.36 1.77 32.66
CA GLU A 659 -19.67 2.63 33.79
C GLU A 659 -21.19 2.70 33.95
N ALA A 660 -21.71 2.00 34.95
CA ALA A 660 -23.14 1.93 35.23
C ALA A 660 -23.64 3.06 36.15
N ASN A 661 -22.73 3.83 36.76
CA ASN A 661 -23.09 4.95 37.62
C ASN A 661 -23.44 6.19 36.79
N ALA A 662 -24.73 6.56 36.80
CA ALA A 662 -25.23 7.74 36.09
C ALA A 662 -24.65 9.07 36.60
N THR A 663 -24.02 9.08 37.78
CA THR A 663 -23.31 10.24 38.35
C THR A 663 -21.80 9.98 38.46
N ALA A 664 -21.25 9.06 37.67
CA ALA A 664 -19.82 8.81 37.64
C ALA A 664 -19.06 10.11 37.30
N ASP A 665 -18.06 10.42 38.11
CA ASP A 665 -17.20 11.58 37.94
C ASP A 665 -15.99 11.28 37.03
N GLY A 666 -15.96 10.08 36.43
CA GLY A 666 -14.87 9.59 35.58
C GLY A 666 -13.75 8.89 36.35
N PHE A 667 -13.77 8.95 37.69
CA PHE A 667 -12.86 8.18 38.53
C PHE A 667 -13.44 6.78 38.76
N LEU A 668 -12.58 5.78 38.62
CA LEU A 668 -12.94 4.39 38.85
C LEU A 668 -12.91 4.07 40.34
N ASP A 669 -14.07 3.72 40.87
CA ASP A 669 -14.23 3.23 42.24
C ASP A 669 -14.03 1.71 42.26
N PRO A 670 -12.91 1.16 42.79
CA PRO A 670 -12.58 -0.23 42.54
C PRO A 670 -13.55 -1.26 43.08
N GLU A 671 -14.23 -0.92 44.17
CA GLU A 671 -15.26 -1.76 44.76
C GLU A 671 -16.56 -1.83 43.95
N SER A 672 -16.78 -0.88 43.04
CA SER A 672 -17.97 -0.81 42.19
C SER A 672 -17.77 -1.46 40.82
N MET A 673 -16.54 -1.90 40.50
CA MET A 673 -16.21 -2.47 39.18
C MET A 673 -16.66 -3.93 39.04
N PRO A 674 -16.90 -4.43 37.81
CA PRO A 674 -17.19 -5.84 37.57
C PRO A 674 -16.09 -6.77 38.10
N GLN A 675 -16.47 -7.98 38.53
CA GLN A 675 -15.57 -8.94 39.19
C GLN A 675 -14.30 -9.26 38.38
N PHE A 676 -14.38 -9.37 37.06
CA PHE A 676 -13.21 -9.65 36.22
C PHE A 676 -12.16 -8.53 36.33
N PHE A 677 -12.59 -7.26 36.47
CA PHE A 677 -11.70 -6.11 36.56
C PHE A 677 -11.02 -6.06 37.92
N LYS A 678 -11.75 -6.43 38.99
CA LYS A 678 -11.20 -6.64 40.33
C LYS A 678 -10.12 -7.73 40.33
N GLU A 679 -10.35 -8.86 39.65
CA GLU A 679 -9.34 -9.94 39.52
C GLU A 679 -8.10 -9.51 38.75
N LEU A 680 -8.27 -8.63 37.76
CA LEU A 680 -7.16 -8.08 36.98
C LEU A 680 -6.34 -7.11 37.85
N PHE A 681 -7.02 -6.27 38.65
CA PHE A 681 -6.40 -5.39 39.65
C PHE A 681 -5.54 -6.16 40.65
N LEU A 682 -6.11 -7.20 41.26
CA LEU A 682 -5.41 -8.05 42.24
C LEU A 682 -4.15 -8.72 41.67
N LYS A 683 -4.03 -8.87 40.35
CA LYS A 683 -2.82 -9.41 39.71
C LYS A 683 -1.76 -8.35 39.42
N MET A 684 -2.16 -7.09 39.39
CA MET A 684 -1.32 -5.95 39.02
C MET A 684 -0.77 -5.24 40.25
N ASP A 685 -1.54 -5.25 41.34
CA ASP A 685 -1.12 -4.85 42.69
C ASP A 685 -0.07 -5.86 43.20
N THR A 686 1.20 -5.48 43.09
CA THR A 686 2.34 -6.33 43.45
C THR A 686 2.83 -6.10 44.87
N ASN A 687 2.46 -4.96 45.46
CA ASN A 687 2.85 -4.57 46.81
C ASN A 687 1.77 -4.88 47.87
N ASP A 688 0.59 -5.36 47.43
CA ASP A 688 -0.59 -5.72 48.24
C ASP A 688 -1.14 -4.55 49.06
N ASP A 689 -0.99 -3.32 48.55
CA ASP A 689 -1.52 -2.10 49.18
C ASP A 689 -2.98 -1.81 48.81
N LYS A 690 -3.58 -2.66 47.96
CA LYS A 690 -4.95 -2.57 47.40
C LYS A 690 -5.16 -1.42 46.42
N GLU A 691 -4.07 -0.79 46.01
CA GLU A 691 -4.02 0.23 44.99
C GLU A 691 -3.27 -0.33 43.76
N VAL A 692 -3.42 0.33 42.60
CA VAL A 692 -2.60 0.01 41.42
C VAL A 692 -2.06 1.33 40.91
N ASP A 693 -0.78 1.57 41.17
CA ASP A 693 -0.12 2.81 40.75
C ASP A 693 0.36 2.74 39.28
N PRO A 694 0.81 3.86 38.69
CA PRO A 694 1.31 3.87 37.31
C PRO A 694 2.50 2.93 37.07
N ALA A 695 3.37 2.74 38.05
CA ALA A 695 4.55 1.89 37.93
C ALA A 695 4.14 0.40 37.93
N GLU A 696 3.21 0.01 38.79
CA GLU A 696 2.64 -1.34 38.83
C GLU A 696 1.88 -1.66 37.54
N LEU A 697 1.06 -0.71 37.05
CA LEU A 697 0.39 -0.82 35.75
C LEU A 697 1.40 -1.00 34.61
N ALA A 698 2.46 -0.18 34.57
CA ALA A 698 3.49 -0.28 33.55
C ALA A 698 4.26 -1.61 33.60
N VAL A 699 4.53 -2.15 34.80
CA VAL A 699 5.15 -3.47 34.98
C VAL A 699 4.20 -4.59 34.53
N ALA A 700 2.94 -4.51 34.91
CA ALA A 700 1.93 -5.49 34.54
C ALA A 700 1.73 -5.59 33.02
N LEU A 701 1.68 -4.45 32.32
CA LEU A 701 1.52 -4.40 30.87
C LEU A 701 2.73 -4.91 30.07
N LYS A 702 3.89 -5.11 30.71
CA LYS A 702 5.04 -5.84 30.10
C LYS A 702 4.78 -7.33 30.00
N THR A 703 3.90 -7.88 30.84
CA THR A 703 3.55 -9.30 30.82
C THR A 703 2.52 -9.57 29.72
N ALA A 704 2.86 -10.46 28.78
CA ALA A 704 2.02 -10.74 27.62
C ALA A 704 0.59 -11.17 27.97
N ASP A 705 0.40 -12.02 28.99
CA ASP A 705 -0.93 -12.48 29.43
C ASP A 705 -1.80 -11.34 29.97
N THR A 706 -1.25 -10.52 30.87
CA THR A 706 -1.97 -9.38 31.45
C THR A 706 -2.28 -8.34 30.38
N ARG A 707 -1.30 -8.01 29.53
CA ARG A 707 -1.47 -7.10 28.40
C ARG A 707 -2.56 -7.55 27.44
N ALA A 708 -2.55 -8.81 27.03
CA ALA A 708 -3.52 -9.36 26.08
C ALA A 708 -4.96 -9.31 26.63
N LYS A 709 -5.15 -9.49 27.93
CA LYS A 709 -6.47 -9.35 28.58
C LYS A 709 -6.88 -7.88 28.69
N TRP A 710 -5.96 -7.04 29.14
CA TRP A 710 -6.19 -5.63 29.36
C TRP A 710 -6.52 -4.87 28.07
N ALA A 711 -5.79 -5.13 26.98
CA ALA A 711 -6.01 -4.50 25.70
C ALA A 711 -7.30 -4.93 24.99
N LYS A 712 -7.93 -6.04 25.44
CA LYS A 712 -9.20 -6.54 24.92
C LYS A 712 -10.42 -6.05 25.69
N LEU A 713 -10.23 -5.20 26.70
CA LEU A 713 -11.33 -4.50 27.36
C LEU A 713 -11.88 -3.41 26.45
N ILE A 714 -13.20 -3.32 26.34
CA ILE A 714 -13.93 -2.28 25.62
C ILE A 714 -14.72 -1.49 26.65
N ALA A 715 -14.27 -0.27 26.93
CA ALA A 715 -14.80 0.55 28.01
C ALA A 715 -15.93 1.43 27.51
N ARG A 716 -17.02 1.54 28.26
CA ARG A 716 -18.07 2.53 27.99
C ARG A 716 -18.13 3.52 29.13
N HIS A 717 -17.61 4.72 28.89
CA HIS A 717 -17.58 5.80 29.87
C HIS A 717 -17.72 7.17 29.19
N PRO A 718 -18.06 8.23 29.93
CA PRO A 718 -18.09 9.59 29.38
C PRO A 718 -16.72 10.01 28.87
N THR A 719 -16.69 10.69 27.73
CA THR A 719 -15.48 11.29 27.16
C THR A 719 -14.89 12.37 28.06
N GLU A 720 -13.56 12.43 28.14
CA GLU A 720 -12.86 13.46 28.91
C GLU A 720 -12.89 14.83 28.23
N TRP A 721 -13.12 14.86 26.92
CA TRP A 721 -12.98 16.05 26.05
C TRP A 721 -14.20 16.98 26.00
N LYS A 722 -15.25 16.71 26.79
CA LYS A 722 -16.52 17.47 26.78
C LYS A 722 -16.60 18.57 27.84
N GLU A 723 -16.35 18.24 29.10
CA GLU A 723 -16.63 19.15 30.21
C GLU A 723 -15.37 19.83 30.72
N GLY A 724 -15.42 21.16 30.86
CA GLY A 724 -14.34 21.96 31.44
C GLY A 724 -14.21 21.76 32.95
N ALA A 725 -13.12 22.26 33.53
CA ALA A 725 -12.68 21.89 34.88
C ALA A 725 -13.59 22.32 36.05
N ASP A 726 -14.57 23.20 35.78
CA ASP A 726 -15.56 23.64 36.77
C ASP A 726 -16.84 22.77 36.79
N ALA A 727 -16.95 21.82 35.86
CA ALA A 727 -18.07 20.88 35.85
C ALA A 727 -18.03 19.93 37.04
N ALA A 728 -19.21 19.44 37.46
CA ALA A 728 -19.35 18.61 38.65
C ALA A 728 -18.48 17.35 38.60
N LYS A 729 -18.24 16.77 37.41
CA LYS A 729 -17.39 15.59 37.24
C LYS A 729 -15.94 15.82 37.71
N TRP A 730 -15.44 17.06 37.68
CA TRP A 730 -14.08 17.38 38.11
C TRP A 730 -13.98 17.75 39.60
N SER A 731 -15.06 17.65 40.36
CA SER A 731 -15.07 18.05 41.78
C SER A 731 -14.06 17.26 42.62
N ARG A 732 -13.85 15.96 42.33
CA ARG A 732 -12.89 15.09 43.03
C ARG A 732 -11.44 15.55 42.84
N LEU A 733 -11.11 16.24 41.73
CA LEU A 733 -9.77 16.75 41.46
C LEU A 733 -9.29 17.74 42.54
N GLY A 734 -10.21 18.55 43.07
CA GLY A 734 -9.90 19.50 44.15
C GLY A 734 -9.55 18.82 45.47
N LEU A 735 -10.08 17.61 45.72
CA LEU A 735 -9.75 16.78 46.88
C LEU A 735 -8.41 16.07 46.68
N ILE A 736 -8.18 15.52 45.48
CA ILE A 736 -6.92 14.82 45.15
C ILE A 736 -5.72 15.76 45.21
N LEU A 737 -5.90 17.02 44.84
CA LEU A 737 -4.83 18.03 44.78
C LEU A 737 -4.97 19.10 45.89
N GLU A 738 -5.62 18.77 47.01
CA GLU A 738 -5.86 19.74 48.09
C GLU A 738 -4.57 20.35 48.66
N ASP A 739 -3.51 19.53 48.76
CA ASP A 739 -2.19 19.94 49.25
C ASP A 739 -1.31 20.59 48.17
N THR A 740 -1.77 20.65 46.91
CA THR A 740 -1.01 21.16 45.76
C THR A 740 -1.82 22.21 44.97
N PRO A 741 -2.21 23.33 45.60
CA PRO A 741 -3.17 24.29 45.02
C PRO A 741 -2.68 24.96 43.74
N LYS A 742 -1.36 25.11 43.54
CA LYS A 742 -0.82 25.65 42.29
C LYS A 742 -0.93 24.63 41.16
N THR A 743 -0.66 23.36 41.46
CA THR A 743 -0.84 22.24 40.52
C THR A 743 -2.31 22.10 40.15
N LEU A 744 -3.23 22.17 41.12
CA LEU A 744 -4.68 22.16 40.86
C LEU A 744 -5.10 23.28 39.89
N LYS A 745 -4.65 24.52 40.13
CA LYS A 745 -4.96 25.64 39.23
C LYS A 745 -4.43 25.40 37.82
N HIS A 746 -3.18 24.95 37.70
CA HIS A 746 -2.54 24.63 36.42
C HIS A 746 -3.32 23.55 35.64
N GLU A 747 -3.71 22.46 36.29
CA GLU A 747 -4.48 21.38 35.65
C GLU A 747 -5.89 21.83 35.25
N LYS A 748 -6.59 22.62 36.09
CA LYS A 748 -7.90 23.18 35.73
C LYS A 748 -7.86 24.08 34.50
N GLU A 749 -6.81 24.91 34.37
CA GLU A 749 -6.60 25.75 33.18
C GLU A 749 -6.46 24.88 31.91
N ARG A 750 -5.66 23.80 31.98
CA ARG A 750 -5.42 22.89 30.85
C ARG A 750 -6.64 22.07 30.47
N ILE A 751 -7.33 21.45 31.43
CA ILE A 751 -8.55 20.66 31.21
C ILE A 751 -9.57 21.50 30.43
N THR A 752 -9.79 22.73 30.86
CA THR A 752 -10.73 23.65 30.19
C THR A 752 -10.31 23.98 28.76
N LYS A 753 -9.00 24.07 28.49
CA LYS A 753 -8.45 24.34 27.15
C LYS A 753 -8.44 23.11 26.24
N TYR A 754 -8.53 21.90 26.78
CA TYR A 754 -8.62 20.68 25.98
C TYR A 754 -10.02 20.38 25.45
N VAL A 755 -11.06 21.00 26.01
CA VAL A 755 -12.44 20.79 25.57
C VAL A 755 -12.63 21.17 24.10
N PHE A 756 -13.30 20.29 23.36
CA PHE A 756 -13.71 20.52 21.97
C PHE A 756 -15.02 19.81 21.58
N TRP A 757 -15.57 18.94 22.44
CA TRP A 757 -16.66 18.03 22.07
C TRP A 757 -17.93 18.75 21.58
N GLU A 758 -18.29 19.86 22.20
CA GLU A 758 -19.47 20.67 21.83
C GLU A 758 -19.26 21.50 20.54
N ASP A 759 -18.01 21.64 20.08
CA ASP A 759 -17.70 22.31 18.82
C ASP A 759 -17.92 21.38 17.61
N LEU A 760 -18.08 20.08 17.84
CA LEU A 760 -18.27 19.07 16.79
C LEU A 760 -19.68 19.18 16.18
N LYS A 761 -19.74 19.34 14.85
CA LYS A 761 -20.99 19.46 14.09
C LYS A 761 -20.94 18.62 12.81
N ASP A 762 -22.07 18.51 12.13
CA ASP A 762 -22.21 17.79 10.86
C ASP A 762 -21.65 16.36 10.93
N LYS A 763 -20.68 16.01 10.07
CA LYS A 763 -20.04 14.68 10.06
C LYS A 763 -19.19 14.38 11.30
N ALA A 764 -18.83 15.40 12.07
CA ALA A 764 -18.12 15.25 13.33
C ALA A 764 -19.06 15.10 14.53
N ALA A 765 -20.37 15.36 14.36
CA ALA A 765 -21.34 15.34 15.45
C ALA A 765 -21.42 13.96 16.11
N MET A 766 -21.43 13.95 17.44
CA MET A 766 -21.55 12.75 18.26
C MET A 766 -22.96 12.66 18.83
N SER A 767 -23.58 11.48 18.75
CA SER A 767 -24.93 11.26 19.29
C SER A 767 -24.96 11.22 20.83
N THR A 768 -23.80 11.01 21.46
CA THR A 768 -23.64 10.86 22.90
C THR A 768 -22.18 11.15 23.28
N ASP A 769 -21.95 11.57 24.51
CA ASP A 769 -20.64 11.71 25.14
C ASP A 769 -20.23 10.46 25.94
N LEU A 770 -21.18 9.59 26.28
CA LEU A 770 -20.95 8.23 26.76
C LEU A 770 -20.59 7.33 25.57
N VAL A 771 -19.30 7.14 25.30
CA VAL A 771 -18.77 6.45 24.11
C VAL A 771 -18.05 5.17 24.48
N TRP A 772 -17.86 4.29 23.48
CA TRP A 772 -17.13 3.04 23.62
C TRP A 772 -15.68 3.24 23.19
N HIS A 773 -14.74 3.06 24.12
CA HIS A 773 -13.30 3.12 23.89
C HIS A 773 -12.74 1.73 23.65
N PHE A 774 -11.82 1.63 22.69
CA PHE A 774 -11.08 0.42 22.35
C PHE A 774 -9.60 0.70 22.50
N HIS A 775 -8.81 -0.31 22.91
CA HIS A 775 -7.36 -0.17 22.85
C HIS A 775 -6.92 -0.02 21.38
N PRO A 776 -6.26 1.10 20.98
CA PRO A 776 -6.00 1.38 19.56
C PRO A 776 -5.17 0.28 18.87
N ILE A 777 -4.10 -0.21 19.51
CA ILE A 777 -3.21 -1.22 18.91
C ILE A 777 -3.87 -2.60 18.77
N GLU A 778 -4.57 -3.10 19.80
CA GLU A 778 -5.23 -4.42 19.76
C GLU A 778 -6.39 -4.44 18.76
N MET A 779 -7.15 -3.35 18.69
CA MET A 779 -8.21 -3.16 17.69
C MET A 779 -7.65 -3.27 16.27
N LEU A 780 -6.56 -2.54 15.98
CA LEU A 780 -5.88 -2.61 14.69
C LEU A 780 -5.31 -4.00 14.40
N SER A 781 -4.70 -4.64 15.40
CA SER A 781 -4.17 -6.00 15.30
C SER A 781 -5.25 -6.98 14.81
N ASN A 782 -6.46 -6.90 15.37
CA ASN A 782 -7.55 -7.77 14.97
C ASN A 782 -8.10 -7.44 13.56
N PHE A 783 -8.20 -6.16 13.19
CA PHE A 783 -8.60 -5.76 11.82
C PHE A 783 -7.57 -6.15 10.76
N MET A 784 -6.27 -5.97 11.05
CA MET A 784 -5.17 -6.32 10.16
C MET A 784 -4.89 -7.82 10.11
N SER A 785 -5.51 -8.60 10.99
CA SER A 785 -5.31 -10.04 11.02
C SER A 785 -5.73 -10.66 9.69
N ARG A 786 -4.83 -11.41 9.07
CA ARG A 786 -5.06 -12.13 7.82
C ARG A 786 -4.86 -13.63 8.04
N SER A 787 -5.58 -14.44 7.28
CA SER A 787 -5.44 -15.91 7.27
C SER A 787 -4.21 -16.41 6.52
N GLU A 788 -3.29 -15.52 6.13
CA GLU A 788 -2.22 -15.83 5.20
C GLU A 788 -1.12 -16.67 5.87
N PHE A 789 -0.81 -17.82 5.27
CA PHE A 789 0.26 -18.71 5.74
C PHE A 789 1.65 -18.09 5.49
N ILE A 790 1.79 -17.38 4.37
CA ILE A 790 2.89 -16.49 4.04
C ILE A 790 2.31 -15.07 3.98
N ASP A 791 2.79 -14.15 4.82
CA ASP A 791 2.55 -12.71 4.65
C ASP A 791 3.14 -12.27 3.32
N VAL A 792 2.27 -12.15 2.31
CA VAL A 792 2.68 -11.97 0.92
C VAL A 792 3.47 -10.68 0.73
N GLU A 793 3.00 -9.58 1.30
CA GLU A 793 3.62 -8.28 1.09
C GLU A 793 4.97 -8.20 1.79
N ARG A 794 5.08 -8.73 3.02
CA ARG A 794 6.36 -8.76 3.74
C ARG A 794 7.35 -9.71 3.07
N PHE A 795 6.91 -10.88 2.62
CA PHE A 795 7.72 -11.84 1.88
C PHE A 795 8.30 -11.22 0.60
N VAL A 796 7.45 -10.58 -0.21
CA VAL A 796 7.87 -9.92 -1.47
C VAL A 796 8.79 -8.74 -1.20
N ALA A 797 8.52 -7.93 -0.16
CA ALA A 797 9.37 -6.81 0.22
C ALA A 797 10.76 -7.27 0.66
N MET A 798 10.84 -8.25 1.56
CA MET A 798 12.11 -8.80 2.04
C MET A 798 12.91 -9.49 0.93
N TYR A 799 12.25 -10.21 0.02
CA TYR A 799 12.89 -10.75 -1.16
C TYR A 799 13.45 -9.65 -2.06
N ALA A 800 12.67 -8.60 -2.34
CA ALA A 800 13.11 -7.51 -3.21
C ALA A 800 14.35 -6.79 -2.66
N GLU A 801 14.42 -6.58 -1.34
CA GLU A 801 15.60 -6.01 -0.66
C GLU A 801 16.84 -6.90 -0.82
N GLN A 802 16.66 -8.22 -0.82
CA GLN A 802 17.75 -9.19 -0.86
C GLN A 802 18.06 -9.73 -2.25
N HIS A 803 17.26 -9.40 -3.28
CA HIS A 803 17.32 -9.99 -4.62
C HIS A 803 18.73 -9.98 -5.21
N ALA A 804 19.41 -8.83 -5.16
CA ALA A 804 20.77 -8.68 -5.68
C ALA A 804 21.79 -9.59 -4.97
N SER A 805 21.52 -10.03 -3.75
CA SER A 805 22.38 -10.97 -3.04
C SER A 805 22.25 -12.39 -3.60
N PHE A 806 21.09 -12.79 -4.15
CA PHE A 806 20.84 -14.19 -4.51
C PHE A 806 21.83 -14.69 -5.57
N GLN A 807 22.28 -13.84 -6.48
CA GLN A 807 23.29 -14.16 -7.48
C GLN A 807 24.07 -12.91 -7.85
N ALA A 808 25.40 -13.03 -8.01
CA ALA A 808 26.23 -11.95 -8.52
C ALA A 808 25.72 -11.51 -9.91
N ASP A 809 25.71 -10.20 -10.16
CA ASP A 809 25.28 -9.58 -11.41
C ASP A 809 23.83 -9.91 -11.84
N ALA A 810 22.97 -10.27 -10.87
CA ALA A 810 21.54 -10.45 -11.13
C ALA A 810 20.94 -9.15 -11.71
N PRO A 811 20.14 -9.23 -12.80
CA PRO A 811 19.41 -8.08 -13.30
C PRO A 811 18.51 -7.46 -12.23
N PRO A 812 18.21 -6.15 -12.32
CA PRO A 812 17.31 -5.48 -11.39
C PRO A 812 15.97 -6.23 -11.27
N PHE A 813 15.43 -6.31 -10.06
CA PHE A 813 14.14 -6.96 -9.82
C PHE A 813 13.01 -6.14 -10.45
N SER A 814 12.50 -6.58 -11.61
CA SER A 814 11.51 -5.84 -12.38
C SER A 814 10.14 -5.82 -11.68
N ALA A 815 9.30 -4.84 -12.04
CA ALA A 815 7.92 -4.76 -11.52
C ALA A 815 7.10 -6.02 -11.87
N ALA A 816 7.33 -6.60 -13.05
CA ALA A 816 6.71 -7.87 -13.45
C ALA A 816 7.18 -9.03 -12.57
N SER A 817 8.49 -9.17 -12.35
CA SER A 817 9.05 -10.18 -11.43
C SER A 817 8.50 -10.06 -10.00
N LYS A 818 8.35 -8.81 -9.51
CA LYS A 818 7.73 -8.52 -8.20
C LYS A 818 6.25 -8.95 -8.16
N SER A 819 5.50 -8.67 -9.22
CA SER A 819 4.11 -9.10 -9.35
C SER A 819 3.97 -10.63 -9.44
N ASN A 820 4.87 -11.29 -10.16
CA ASN A 820 4.88 -12.75 -10.27
C ASN A 820 5.16 -13.41 -8.92
N LEU A 821 6.19 -12.95 -8.19
CA LEU A 821 6.50 -13.48 -6.85
C LEU A 821 5.32 -13.33 -5.88
N ARG A 822 4.64 -12.18 -5.91
CA ARG A 822 3.40 -11.94 -5.14
C ARG A 822 2.35 -13.00 -5.46
N LYS A 823 2.04 -13.19 -6.75
CA LYS A 823 1.05 -14.18 -7.20
C LYS A 823 1.41 -15.61 -6.81
N ILE A 824 2.70 -15.97 -6.79
CA ILE A 824 3.14 -17.29 -6.34
C ILE A 824 2.84 -17.46 -4.85
N ALA A 825 3.22 -16.51 -4.00
CA ALA A 825 2.96 -16.57 -2.56
C ALA A 825 1.44 -16.60 -2.26
N GLU A 826 0.64 -15.80 -2.96
CA GLU A 826 -0.83 -15.83 -2.88
C GLU A 826 -1.39 -17.21 -3.25
N ASN A 827 -0.91 -17.82 -4.34
CA ASN A 827 -1.39 -19.13 -4.76
C ASN A 827 -0.90 -20.28 -3.86
N ILE A 828 0.26 -20.15 -3.23
CA ILE A 828 0.69 -21.06 -2.15
C ILE A 828 -0.29 -20.94 -0.97
N ASN A 829 -0.61 -19.73 -0.51
CA ASN A 829 -1.61 -19.53 0.55
C ASN A 829 -2.96 -20.15 0.19
N LYS A 830 -3.45 -19.93 -1.04
CA LYS A 830 -4.69 -20.54 -1.53
C LYS A 830 -4.63 -22.08 -1.51
N TYR A 831 -3.53 -22.66 -2.00
CA TYR A 831 -3.35 -24.11 -2.04
C TYR A 831 -3.29 -24.72 -0.64
N LEU A 832 -2.51 -24.12 0.27
CA LEU A 832 -2.39 -24.60 1.66
C LEU A 832 -3.69 -24.42 2.42
N ASN A 833 -4.40 -23.32 2.22
CA ASN A 833 -5.71 -23.13 2.83
C ASN A 833 -6.74 -24.17 2.33
N LYS A 834 -6.71 -24.51 1.03
CA LYS A 834 -7.59 -25.52 0.44
C LYS A 834 -7.27 -26.94 0.92
N THR A 835 -6.00 -27.30 0.98
CA THR A 835 -5.56 -28.68 1.27
C THR A 835 -5.36 -28.95 2.76
N LYS A 836 -5.13 -27.90 3.55
CA LYS A 836 -4.73 -27.97 4.97
C LYS A 836 -3.47 -28.80 5.20
N GLU A 837 -2.65 -28.96 4.17
CA GLU A 837 -1.35 -29.63 4.26
C GLU A 837 -0.32 -28.72 4.93
N VAL A 838 0.52 -29.31 5.79
CA VAL A 838 1.60 -28.61 6.46
C VAL A 838 2.90 -28.84 5.69
N TYR A 839 3.50 -27.75 5.24
CA TYR A 839 4.85 -27.74 4.68
C TYR A 839 5.77 -26.98 5.62
N THR A 840 6.98 -27.50 5.80
CA THR A 840 7.96 -26.82 6.63
C THR A 840 8.51 -25.60 5.91
N VAL A 841 9.11 -24.70 6.67
CA VAL A 841 9.88 -23.59 6.11
C VAL A 841 10.93 -24.09 5.12
N TYR A 842 11.52 -25.27 5.36
CA TYR A 842 12.56 -25.85 4.52
C TYR A 842 12.03 -26.34 3.17
N GLU A 843 10.86 -27.00 3.15
CA GLU A 843 10.24 -27.46 1.92
C GLU A 843 9.82 -26.27 1.04
N LEU A 844 9.18 -25.25 1.62
CA LEU A 844 8.79 -24.04 0.91
C LEU A 844 10.00 -23.26 0.38
N SER A 845 11.08 -23.20 1.17
CA SER A 845 12.32 -22.55 0.74
C SER A 845 12.89 -23.16 -0.52
N TYR A 846 12.87 -24.50 -0.60
CA TYR A 846 13.34 -25.21 -1.77
C TYR A 846 12.41 -25.06 -2.99
N MET A 847 11.09 -24.99 -2.77
CA MET A 847 10.10 -24.70 -3.81
C MET A 847 10.33 -23.32 -4.44
N PHE A 848 10.49 -22.27 -3.62
CA PHE A 848 10.78 -20.92 -4.12
C PHE A 848 12.15 -20.83 -4.80
N ALA A 849 13.16 -21.51 -4.27
CA ALA A 849 14.48 -21.61 -4.89
C ALA A 849 14.42 -22.22 -6.29
N THR A 850 13.66 -23.30 -6.43
CA THR A 850 13.40 -23.95 -7.72
C THR A 850 12.67 -23.00 -8.66
N ALA A 851 11.56 -22.40 -8.22
CA ALA A 851 10.79 -21.45 -9.02
C ALA A 851 11.65 -20.26 -9.51
N ARG A 852 12.55 -19.75 -8.66
CA ARG A 852 13.49 -18.69 -9.04
C ARG A 852 14.43 -19.13 -10.16
N HIS A 853 14.91 -20.37 -10.11
CA HIS A 853 15.90 -20.90 -11.05
C HIS A 853 15.26 -21.32 -12.37
N GLU A 854 14.24 -22.15 -12.30
CA GLU A 854 13.59 -22.74 -13.47
C GLU A 854 12.80 -21.68 -14.25
N ALA A 855 12.04 -20.82 -13.56
CA ALA A 855 11.19 -19.81 -14.21
C ALA A 855 11.89 -18.46 -14.42
N TYR A 856 13.19 -18.47 -14.75
CA TYR A 856 13.91 -17.26 -15.16
C TYR A 856 13.96 -17.14 -16.68
N GLN A 857 13.29 -16.13 -17.22
CA GLN A 857 13.29 -15.84 -18.65
C GLN A 857 14.39 -14.82 -19.00
N PHE A 858 15.52 -15.33 -19.47
CA PHE A 858 16.72 -14.53 -19.74
C PHE A 858 16.55 -13.49 -20.86
N MET A 859 15.65 -13.72 -21.83
CA MET A 859 15.41 -12.80 -22.96
C MET A 859 14.86 -11.44 -22.55
N ILE A 860 14.05 -11.40 -21.48
CA ILE A 860 13.42 -10.18 -20.94
C ILE A 860 13.83 -9.93 -19.48
N ALA A 861 14.86 -10.65 -19.00
CA ALA A 861 15.37 -10.60 -17.64
C ALA A 861 14.25 -10.65 -16.56
N GLU A 862 13.29 -11.58 -16.73
CA GLU A 862 12.14 -11.73 -15.84
C GLU A 862 12.29 -12.97 -14.97
N TYR A 863 12.25 -12.79 -13.64
CA TYR A 863 12.22 -13.90 -12.69
C TYR A 863 10.80 -14.33 -12.39
N PHE A 864 10.62 -15.61 -12.03
CA PHE A 864 9.33 -16.19 -11.69
C PHE A 864 8.32 -16.09 -12.84
N SER A 865 8.78 -16.15 -14.09
CA SER A 865 7.94 -15.95 -15.26
C SER A 865 6.93 -17.07 -15.44
N ALA A 866 5.72 -16.72 -15.87
CA ALA A 866 4.74 -17.70 -16.36
C ALA A 866 4.99 -18.07 -17.84
N ALA A 867 6.00 -17.47 -18.49
CA ALA A 867 6.29 -17.77 -19.88
C ALA A 867 6.71 -19.24 -20.07
N PRO A 868 6.27 -19.91 -21.15
CA PRO A 868 6.76 -21.24 -21.50
C PRO A 868 8.26 -21.22 -21.82
N GLU A 869 8.86 -22.40 -21.90
CA GLU A 869 10.22 -22.57 -22.43
C GLU A 869 10.30 -21.87 -23.81
N TYR A 870 11.32 -21.04 -23.96
CA TYR A 870 11.49 -20.17 -25.12
C TYR A 870 12.53 -20.72 -26.10
N GLY A 871 12.18 -20.71 -27.38
CA GLY A 871 13.06 -21.08 -28.49
C GLY A 871 12.29 -21.07 -29.81
N PRO A 872 12.98 -21.07 -30.97
CA PRO A 872 12.32 -21.37 -32.23
C PRO A 872 11.71 -22.78 -32.18
N VAL A 873 10.66 -23.07 -32.97
CA VAL A 873 10.00 -24.38 -32.96
C VAL A 873 11.01 -25.54 -33.11
N SER A 874 12.01 -25.38 -33.99
CA SER A 874 13.06 -26.37 -34.23
C SER A 874 13.95 -26.67 -33.02
N TYR A 875 14.07 -25.76 -32.06
CA TYR A 875 14.79 -26.03 -30.80
C TYR A 875 14.12 -27.16 -30.01
N PHE A 876 12.81 -27.34 -30.15
CA PHE A 876 12.03 -28.36 -29.46
C PHE A 876 11.97 -29.70 -30.20
N ASP A 877 12.58 -29.79 -31.39
CA ASP A 877 12.69 -31.05 -32.14
C ASP A 877 13.43 -32.12 -31.33
N LYS A 878 14.33 -31.71 -30.42
CA LYS A 878 15.00 -32.62 -29.45
C LYS A 878 14.04 -33.44 -28.58
N TYR A 879 12.79 -33.00 -28.44
CA TYR A 879 11.72 -33.68 -27.70
C TYR A 879 10.68 -34.36 -28.61
N ASP A 880 10.90 -34.37 -29.92
CA ASP A 880 9.93 -34.84 -30.90
C ASP A 880 10.18 -36.31 -31.30
N PRO A 881 9.12 -37.14 -31.44
CA PRO A 881 9.26 -38.55 -31.83
C PRO A 881 9.71 -38.73 -33.29
N VAL A 882 9.58 -37.71 -34.13
CA VAL A 882 9.92 -37.76 -35.57
C VAL A 882 11.09 -36.82 -35.88
N LEU A 883 11.04 -35.57 -35.41
CA LEU A 883 11.98 -34.51 -35.79
C LEU A 883 13.32 -34.56 -35.04
N ALA A 884 13.42 -35.29 -33.91
CA ALA A 884 14.67 -35.34 -33.16
C ALA A 884 15.82 -35.89 -34.02
N ASP A 885 17.00 -35.28 -33.91
CA ASP A 885 18.20 -35.57 -34.70
C ASP A 885 18.74 -37.01 -34.55
N THR A 886 18.53 -37.64 -33.39
CA THR A 886 19.07 -38.96 -33.06
C THR A 886 17.98 -39.98 -32.75
N ALA A 887 18.23 -41.25 -33.10
CA ALA A 887 17.31 -42.34 -32.80
C ALA A 887 17.03 -42.48 -31.30
N THR A 888 18.05 -42.25 -30.45
CA THR A 888 17.91 -42.26 -29.00
C THR A 888 16.93 -41.20 -28.50
N ARG A 889 17.00 -39.96 -29.02
CA ARG A 889 16.05 -38.90 -28.64
C ARG A 889 14.63 -39.19 -29.12
N ARG A 890 14.46 -39.72 -30.34
CA ARG A 890 13.14 -40.17 -30.84
C ARG A 890 12.54 -41.26 -29.94
N GLN A 891 13.32 -42.27 -29.58
CA GLN A 891 12.87 -43.33 -28.66
C GLN A 891 12.58 -42.79 -27.25
N THR A 892 13.33 -41.80 -26.79
CA THR A 892 13.10 -41.13 -25.51
C THR A 892 11.79 -40.33 -25.54
N ALA A 893 11.49 -39.63 -26.65
CA ALA A 893 10.23 -38.90 -26.83
C ALA A 893 9.03 -39.85 -26.80
N ILE A 894 9.10 -40.95 -27.54
CA ILE A 894 8.07 -42.01 -27.54
C ILE A 894 7.89 -42.61 -26.15
N GLY A 895 8.98 -42.97 -25.46
CA GLY A 895 8.93 -43.47 -24.08
C GLY A 895 8.40 -42.47 -23.06
N ASN A 896 8.37 -41.18 -23.40
CA ASN A 896 7.79 -40.11 -22.60
C ASN A 896 6.38 -39.68 -23.08
N GLY A 897 5.78 -40.44 -24.00
CA GLY A 897 4.41 -40.27 -24.45
C GLY A 897 4.22 -39.31 -25.62
N ASN A 898 5.29 -38.69 -26.14
CA ASN A 898 5.20 -37.91 -27.37
C ASN A 898 5.18 -38.90 -28.55
N THR A 899 4.09 -38.95 -29.31
CA THR A 899 3.87 -39.97 -30.34
C THR A 899 3.58 -39.41 -31.73
N VAL A 900 3.33 -38.10 -31.84
CA VAL A 900 3.04 -37.42 -33.10
C VAL A 900 4.08 -36.33 -33.35
N GLN A 901 4.44 -36.12 -34.62
CA GLN A 901 5.27 -34.99 -35.02
C GLN A 901 4.63 -33.66 -34.56
N GLY A 902 5.42 -32.81 -33.91
CA GLY A 902 4.96 -31.56 -33.28
C GLY A 902 4.71 -31.69 -31.78
N ASP A 903 4.62 -32.91 -31.23
CA ASP A 903 4.45 -33.13 -29.78
C ASP A 903 5.63 -32.54 -28.99
N GLY A 904 6.84 -32.49 -29.57
CA GLY A 904 7.99 -31.87 -28.93
C GLY A 904 7.74 -30.40 -28.57
N PHE A 905 7.20 -29.61 -29.50
CA PHE A 905 6.83 -28.22 -29.26
C PHE A 905 5.56 -28.09 -28.42
N LYS A 906 4.54 -28.92 -28.67
CA LYS A 906 3.25 -28.88 -27.95
C LYS A 906 3.45 -29.10 -26.45
N TYR A 907 4.26 -30.09 -26.06
CA TYR A 907 4.50 -30.48 -24.66
C TYR A 907 5.85 -30.00 -24.10
N ARG A 908 6.33 -28.84 -24.58
CA ARG A 908 7.49 -28.12 -24.02
C ARG A 908 7.25 -27.62 -22.60
N GLY A 909 8.31 -27.21 -21.90
CA GLY A 909 8.25 -26.79 -20.50
C GLY A 909 7.30 -25.62 -20.22
N ARG A 910 6.43 -25.74 -19.21
CA ARG A 910 5.55 -24.66 -18.72
C ARG A 910 5.50 -24.57 -17.20
N GLY A 911 5.21 -23.36 -16.71
CA GLY A 911 5.04 -23.09 -15.29
C GLY A 911 6.36 -23.14 -14.49
N LEU A 912 6.24 -23.06 -13.17
CA LEU A 912 7.37 -22.84 -12.24
C LEU A 912 8.46 -23.93 -12.23
N VAL A 913 8.18 -25.10 -12.80
CA VAL A 913 9.09 -26.26 -12.86
C VAL A 913 9.27 -26.76 -14.30
N HIS A 914 8.83 -26.00 -15.30
CA HIS A 914 8.86 -26.39 -16.72
C HIS A 914 8.33 -27.81 -16.96
N LEU A 915 7.06 -28.06 -16.62
CA LEU A 915 6.39 -29.34 -16.87
C LEU A 915 6.53 -29.72 -18.36
N THR A 916 7.19 -30.84 -18.64
CA THR A 916 7.58 -31.26 -20.00
C THR A 916 7.18 -32.71 -20.25
N TRP A 917 6.95 -33.07 -21.51
CA TRP A 917 6.52 -34.38 -22.02
C TRP A 917 5.04 -34.70 -21.84
N LYS A 918 4.39 -35.24 -22.88
CA LYS A 918 2.95 -35.57 -22.88
C LYS A 918 2.55 -36.42 -21.68
N LYS A 919 3.36 -37.40 -21.26
CA LYS A 919 3.05 -38.24 -20.10
C LYS A 919 2.86 -37.44 -18.81
N ASN A 920 3.61 -36.34 -18.61
CA ASN A 920 3.55 -35.57 -17.38
C ASN A 920 2.35 -34.62 -17.39
N TYR A 921 2.02 -34.07 -18.56
CA TYR A 921 0.76 -33.36 -18.77
C TYR A 921 -0.46 -34.27 -18.55
N GLN A 922 -0.39 -35.53 -19.00
CA GLN A 922 -1.44 -36.52 -18.74
C GLN A 922 -1.58 -36.82 -17.24
N LYS A 923 -0.48 -37.07 -16.52
CA LYS A 923 -0.53 -37.27 -15.06
C LYS A 923 -1.15 -36.07 -14.32
N ALA A 924 -0.81 -34.85 -14.75
CA ALA A 924 -1.40 -33.64 -14.17
C ALA A 924 -2.90 -33.54 -14.46
N LYS A 925 -3.33 -33.90 -15.68
CA LYS A 925 -4.74 -33.98 -16.06
C LYS A 925 -5.51 -34.96 -15.18
N ASP A 926 -4.95 -36.16 -15.00
CA ASP A 926 -5.58 -37.21 -14.20
C ASP A 926 -5.71 -36.80 -12.73
N TYR A 927 -4.74 -36.05 -12.19
CA TYR A 927 -4.74 -35.62 -10.79
C TYR A 927 -5.63 -34.39 -10.52
N PHE A 928 -5.56 -33.37 -11.37
CA PHE A 928 -6.25 -32.09 -11.15
C PHE A 928 -7.61 -32.00 -11.86
N GLY A 929 -7.92 -32.91 -12.79
CA GLY A 929 -9.15 -32.89 -13.58
C GLY A 929 -9.22 -31.78 -14.65
N ILE A 930 -8.09 -31.13 -14.95
CA ILE A 930 -7.96 -30.06 -15.95
C ILE A 930 -7.28 -30.63 -17.19
N ASP A 931 -7.79 -30.36 -18.40
CA ASP A 931 -7.25 -30.95 -19.62
C ASP A 931 -5.96 -30.28 -20.12
N PHE A 932 -4.86 -30.53 -19.41
CA PHE A 932 -3.54 -30.04 -19.80
C PHE A 932 -2.95 -30.75 -21.03
N VAL A 933 -3.57 -31.81 -21.53
CA VAL A 933 -3.06 -32.54 -22.71
C VAL A 933 -3.51 -31.88 -23.99
N GLU A 934 -4.78 -31.45 -24.03
CA GLU A 934 -5.32 -30.71 -25.17
C GLU A 934 -5.03 -29.21 -25.06
N HIS A 935 -5.02 -28.67 -23.83
CA HIS A 935 -4.71 -27.27 -23.55
C HIS A 935 -3.45 -27.14 -22.66
N PRO A 936 -2.25 -27.46 -23.17
CA PRO A 936 -1.04 -27.47 -22.36
C PRO A 936 -0.65 -26.09 -21.81
N ASP A 937 -1.05 -24.99 -22.46
CA ASP A 937 -0.78 -23.63 -21.97
C ASP A 937 -1.44 -23.30 -20.62
N GLU A 938 -2.51 -24.02 -20.24
CA GLU A 938 -3.15 -23.88 -18.93
C GLU A 938 -2.21 -24.22 -17.76
N ALA A 939 -1.17 -25.03 -18.00
CA ALA A 939 -0.18 -25.39 -16.98
C ALA A 939 0.79 -24.23 -16.64
N ALA A 940 0.77 -23.14 -17.41
CA ALA A 940 1.71 -22.02 -17.26
C ALA A 940 1.30 -21.02 -16.16
N GLY A 941 0.00 -20.78 -15.98
CA GLY A 941 -0.51 -19.81 -15.01
C GLY A 941 -0.32 -20.27 -13.55
N PHE A 942 -0.07 -19.32 -12.64
CA PHE A 942 0.26 -19.63 -11.23
C PHE A 942 -0.83 -20.38 -10.46
N GLU A 943 -2.10 -20.25 -10.86
CA GLU A 943 -3.21 -21.00 -10.26
C GLU A 943 -3.07 -22.51 -10.47
N ASN A 944 -2.44 -22.94 -11.57
CA ASN A 944 -2.19 -24.35 -11.90
C ASN A 944 -0.74 -24.76 -11.64
N SER A 945 0.23 -23.89 -11.98
CA SER A 945 1.65 -24.23 -11.88
C SER A 945 2.13 -24.38 -10.44
N VAL A 946 1.56 -23.64 -9.48
CA VAL A 946 1.88 -23.77 -8.05
C VAL A 946 1.41 -25.13 -7.52
N PRO A 947 0.13 -25.53 -7.68
CA PRO A 947 -0.31 -26.88 -7.33
C PRO A 947 0.52 -27.98 -8.01
N ILE A 948 0.81 -27.86 -9.31
CA ILE A 948 1.62 -28.84 -10.05
C ILE A 948 3.03 -28.97 -9.45
N MET A 949 3.68 -27.86 -9.11
CA MET A 949 5.00 -27.86 -8.47
C MET A 949 4.94 -28.57 -7.11
N ILE A 950 4.02 -28.17 -6.23
CA ILE A 950 3.90 -28.71 -4.87
C ILE A 950 3.60 -30.21 -4.92
N TRP A 951 2.58 -30.62 -5.67
CA TRP A 951 2.22 -32.02 -5.85
C TRP A 951 3.36 -32.83 -6.47
N GLY A 952 3.96 -32.31 -7.53
CA GLY A 952 5.00 -33.02 -8.26
C GLY A 952 6.27 -33.25 -7.43
N MET A 953 6.67 -32.26 -6.61
CA MET A 953 7.79 -32.40 -5.68
C MET A 953 7.45 -33.35 -4.52
N LYS A 954 6.22 -33.29 -3.99
CA LYS A 954 5.77 -34.15 -2.90
C LYS A 954 5.73 -35.62 -3.31
N GLU A 955 5.15 -35.92 -4.46
CA GLU A 955 4.94 -37.30 -4.92
C GLU A 955 6.06 -37.83 -5.84
N GLY A 956 7.03 -36.98 -6.18
CA GLY A 956 8.16 -37.35 -7.04
C GLY A 956 7.74 -37.61 -8.48
N ILE A 957 6.78 -36.83 -8.99
CA ILE A 957 6.17 -37.05 -10.31
C ILE A 957 7.16 -36.85 -11.46
N PHE A 958 8.13 -35.95 -11.28
CA PHE A 958 9.05 -35.54 -12.33
C PHE A 958 10.15 -36.59 -12.58
N THR A 959 10.83 -37.04 -11.53
CA THR A 959 12.01 -37.93 -11.63
C THR A 959 11.85 -39.25 -10.85
N GLY A 960 10.78 -39.42 -10.08
CA GLY A 960 10.61 -40.51 -9.12
C GLY A 960 11.21 -40.26 -7.74
N LYS A 961 11.82 -39.09 -7.50
CA LYS A 961 12.38 -38.69 -6.19
C LYS A 961 11.51 -37.67 -5.50
N LYS A 962 11.22 -37.87 -4.20
CA LYS A 962 10.34 -36.99 -3.43
C LYS A 962 11.15 -35.94 -2.69
N LEU A 963 10.59 -34.75 -2.50
CA LEU A 963 11.23 -33.71 -1.69
C LEU A 963 11.48 -34.18 -0.24
N GLY A 964 10.54 -34.94 0.31
CA GLY A 964 10.66 -35.54 1.65
C GLY A 964 11.85 -36.50 1.83
N ASP A 965 12.41 -37.04 0.74
CA ASP A 965 13.60 -37.90 0.80
C ASP A 965 14.88 -37.10 1.16
N TYR A 966 14.87 -35.78 0.94
CA TYR A 966 16.02 -34.90 1.10
C TYR A 966 15.80 -33.79 2.15
N VAL A 967 14.57 -33.27 2.21
CA VAL A 967 14.17 -32.19 3.10
C VAL A 967 13.00 -32.68 3.96
N ASN A 968 13.27 -32.92 5.24
CA ASN A 968 12.31 -33.45 6.21
C ASN A 968 12.71 -33.00 7.63
N ASN A 969 12.03 -33.54 8.65
CA ASN A 969 12.24 -33.16 10.05
C ASN A 969 13.66 -33.44 10.58
N SER A 970 14.45 -34.29 9.91
CA SER A 970 15.76 -34.73 10.37
C SER A 970 16.89 -34.42 9.37
N ALA A 971 16.56 -34.01 8.15
CA ALA A 971 17.53 -33.75 7.08
C ALA A 971 17.14 -32.49 6.29
N LYS A 972 18.14 -31.67 5.97
CA LYS A 972 18.00 -30.46 5.15
C LYS A 972 19.02 -30.49 4.00
N ASP A 973 18.89 -31.46 3.12
CA ASP A 973 19.78 -31.65 1.97
C ASP A 973 19.25 -30.94 0.72
N TYR A 974 19.39 -29.61 0.68
CA TYR A 974 18.95 -28.82 -0.49
C TYR A 974 19.75 -29.14 -1.76
N GLU A 975 21.00 -29.60 -1.66
CA GLU A 975 21.78 -29.99 -2.84
C GLU A 975 21.27 -31.31 -3.42
N GLY A 976 21.02 -32.31 -2.58
CA GLY A 976 20.44 -33.59 -2.98
C GLY A 976 19.03 -33.44 -3.55
N ALA A 977 18.25 -32.49 -3.01
CA ALA A 977 16.90 -32.17 -3.47
C ALA A 977 16.85 -31.75 -4.95
N ARG A 978 17.98 -31.40 -5.60
CA ARG A 978 18.02 -31.16 -7.06
C ARG A 978 17.41 -32.32 -7.84
N LYS A 979 17.64 -33.55 -7.37
CA LYS A 979 17.15 -34.81 -7.93
C LYS A 979 15.63 -34.90 -8.05
N VAL A 980 14.88 -34.07 -7.34
CA VAL A 980 13.41 -34.02 -7.40
C VAL A 980 12.93 -33.43 -8.72
N ILE A 981 13.67 -32.46 -9.28
CA ILE A 981 13.29 -31.72 -10.50
C ILE A 981 14.12 -32.18 -11.69
N ASN A 982 15.45 -32.26 -11.51
CA ASN A 982 16.40 -32.64 -12.57
C ASN A 982 17.57 -33.40 -11.96
N GLY A 983 18.66 -33.68 -12.69
CA GLY A 983 19.81 -34.44 -12.20
C GLY A 983 20.54 -33.81 -10.99
N SER A 984 21.70 -33.20 -11.23
CA SER A 984 22.52 -32.58 -10.17
C SER A 984 23.19 -31.29 -10.65
N ASP A 985 22.65 -30.72 -11.73
CA ASP A 985 23.00 -29.44 -12.29
C ASP A 985 22.66 -28.31 -11.31
N GLN A 986 23.53 -27.30 -11.22
CA GLN A 986 23.30 -26.09 -10.42
C GLN A 986 22.91 -26.32 -8.95
N LYS A 987 23.11 -27.53 -8.41
CA LYS A 987 22.63 -27.93 -7.07
C LYS A 987 23.10 -26.99 -5.96
N ALA A 988 24.37 -26.57 -5.99
CA ALA A 988 24.94 -25.66 -4.99
C ALA A 988 24.33 -24.24 -5.11
N LEU A 989 24.06 -23.79 -6.34
CA LEU A 989 23.45 -22.49 -6.60
C LEU A 989 22.00 -22.46 -6.12
N ILE A 990 21.19 -23.46 -6.48
CA ILE A 990 19.79 -23.55 -6.04
C ILE A 990 19.72 -23.74 -4.52
N ALA A 991 20.59 -24.56 -3.93
CA ALA A 991 20.70 -24.69 -2.48
C ALA A 991 21.02 -23.35 -1.80
N SER A 992 21.90 -22.54 -2.40
CA SER A 992 22.20 -21.20 -1.88
C SER A 992 20.98 -20.26 -1.93
N TYR A 993 20.09 -20.41 -2.92
CA TYR A 993 18.83 -19.67 -2.97
C TYR A 993 17.88 -20.16 -1.86
N ALA A 994 17.78 -21.47 -1.66
CA ALA A 994 16.91 -22.05 -0.64
C ALA A 994 17.27 -21.55 0.77
N VAL A 995 18.57 -21.47 1.10
CA VAL A 995 19.02 -20.90 2.40
C VAL A 995 18.56 -19.45 2.59
N LYS A 996 18.49 -18.65 1.52
CA LYS A 996 18.04 -17.26 1.61
C LYS A 996 16.52 -17.15 1.71
N PHE A 997 15.79 -17.97 0.94
CA PHE A 997 14.34 -18.07 1.11
C PHE A 997 13.95 -18.56 2.49
N GLU A 998 14.74 -19.45 3.09
CA GLU A 998 14.52 -19.91 4.47
C GLU A 998 14.55 -18.76 5.46
N ALA A 999 15.57 -17.89 5.38
CA ALA A 999 15.64 -16.72 6.25
C ALA A 999 14.44 -15.77 6.05
N ILE A 1000 13.98 -15.57 4.81
CA ILE A 1000 12.82 -14.74 4.50
C ILE A 1000 11.54 -15.40 5.05
N LEU A 1001 11.31 -16.68 4.80
CA LEU A 1001 10.09 -17.38 5.21
C LEU A 1001 10.00 -17.54 6.73
N LYS A 1002 11.12 -17.74 7.44
CA LYS A 1002 11.12 -17.72 8.92
C LYS A 1002 10.61 -16.38 9.48
N ALA A 1003 10.81 -15.29 8.75
CA ALA A 1003 10.37 -13.96 9.16
C ALA A 1003 8.97 -13.59 8.64
N THR A 1004 8.45 -14.27 7.63
CA THR A 1004 7.28 -13.82 6.85
C THR A 1004 6.21 -14.88 6.67
N SER A 1005 6.37 -16.04 7.32
CA SER A 1005 5.39 -17.11 7.28
C SER A 1005 5.27 -17.76 8.64
N ILE A 1006 4.17 -18.46 8.84
CA ILE A 1006 3.91 -19.33 10.00
C ILE A 1006 4.35 -20.78 9.75
N ALA A 1007 5.11 -21.01 8.67
CA ALA A 1007 5.54 -22.35 8.30
C ALA A 1007 6.42 -22.94 9.41
N PRO A 1008 6.08 -24.12 9.96
CA PRO A 1008 6.86 -24.69 11.04
C PRO A 1008 8.23 -25.18 10.55
N GLU A 1009 9.21 -25.27 11.44
CA GLU A 1009 10.50 -25.88 11.08
C GLU A 1009 10.42 -27.41 11.00
N THR A 1010 9.46 -28.01 11.70
CA THR A 1010 9.24 -29.45 11.74
C THR A 1010 7.77 -29.77 11.53
N LYS A 1011 7.49 -30.90 10.84
CA LYS A 1011 6.13 -31.37 10.63
C LYS A 1011 5.53 -31.92 11.88
#